data_AF-A0A1B0CC34-F1
#
_entry.id   AF-A0A1B0CC34-F1
#
_cell.length_a   1.000
_cell.length_b   1.000
_cell.length_c   1.000
_cell.angle_alpha   90.00
_cell.angle_beta   90.00
_cell.angle_gamma   90.00
#
_symmetry.space_group_name_H-M   'P 1'
#
loop_
_entity.id
_entity.type
_entity.pdbx_description
1 polymer ?
#
loop_
_entity_poly.entity_id
_entity_poly.type
_entity_poly.pdbx_seq_one_letter_code
_entity_poly.pdbx_strand_id
1 'polypeptide(L)'
;MDNYCQVQEQVEAEIAKITHESLSSLKSLWDETFEKEICEENVRIMVDHVRAFYDEIIEETKSRKAVILSDIQKLHEEASTIRRLLHVDFELSPKKGLPLHNLRAHLDESLKALRGQLKRRKEEITELLVEQESLCQELGEECRDLVEDPLPTAEDLEEFRRHLGTLKGIKQERIAQVLQLRKEIKLNLMTLEITLTSESDLALLTGHKLPIKKNNLRQLQEMKEEFDGLCRDLSSHIETMQKKLVILWDYLEVDDEVRQYFSKFTEICQTTHDKLRAELDRCETMKKQNIKKIVDKIREEIVHWWDKTLKSDLEISRFSNFTSELYTEDLLSLHEIELERLKIFYANNERIFDLIEERRLLWEQMLALEKSASNPNRFNNRGGQLLREEKERKKVASKLPKIEAQLVELVQKYEATEGKKFMMRGQFVEDVIANDHEKRKQEKEKVMSARKMVKGTTPLMGNSRLLTPMPNRTNATGYLSTVIRQKAKTTGAKPAPSVKRKMGPHPEESLAKRSILKDLASPNVFVKPRTVKKVTKPPKIVATMHMAGKRRSSGRHRRLSGRNRSRGSIPKIREPSTDSDSTSYEFFETYLDGRSPCRSSMMLKPPVENDKLNPDTPHCSKLPPTRTPASASWWELADKTTSHSWGVVDTCEYPSVLLNQMMATTKKLAALRGLMKKIPSTGEAIDAYIIPTDDAHQSEYICDHDNRRSYICGFDGSSGTAVVTTTDAYLWTDGRYYDQATKQLDSHWTLMKDGLPTTPSIGAFLAKSLTKGSKVGVDPKLISFRTWAPMKNELEAADCDLVPVRENLIDIIWTDQPPQTSNTTIVHDIKFTGETVNKKLESIRSSLKEKNVEVLIVTALDEIAWCLNLRGSDIPYNPVFFAYLIVTLDKVFLFIDKNKLPEDFAVHESANDVKIEIKPYDNIEAFIGELLGQTTGKFWISPASSFCLNHLISEKRRVQEITPINILKAIKNPVEVEGMKMSHIRDGVALCQYFAWLSDAVAKEEAVDEISGATKLESFRAKQDHYMGLSFTTISSSGPNGAVIHYRPTEETNRPITTKEIYLCDSGAQYKDGTTDVTRTWHFGTPTEYHKDCFTRVLKGQITIATAIFPRKVKGQMLDSLARKALWDVGLDYKHGTGHGIGHFLNVHEGPMQIGMRVIPDDPGLQENMFVSNEPGYYESDNFGIRIEDIVQIVKANIARDFDGRGALSFETITMCPIQTKMINAAIKHLNDYHKRVFETLGPLLKKINDDFTYNWLKNETQPI
;
A
#
# COMPACT_ATOMS: atom_id res chain seq x y z
N MET A 1 32.77 11.96 -72.95
CA MET A 1 33.83 11.42 -72.06
C MET A 1 34.96 12.41 -71.99
N ASP A 2 35.49 12.83 -73.14
CA ASP A 2 36.05 14.13 -73.53
C ASP A 2 36.49 15.05 -72.37
N ASN A 3 35.56 15.66 -71.63
CA ASN A 3 35.87 16.57 -70.53
C ASN A 3 36.65 15.93 -69.36
N TYR A 4 36.51 14.61 -69.13
CA TYR A 4 37.33 13.86 -68.18
C TYR A 4 38.75 13.60 -68.74
N CYS A 5 38.88 13.28 -70.04
CA CYS A 5 40.20 13.16 -70.67
C CYS A 5 40.96 14.49 -70.62
N GLN A 6 40.30 15.62 -70.91
CA GLN A 6 40.95 16.93 -70.83
C GLN A 6 41.41 17.29 -69.40
N VAL A 7 40.62 16.96 -68.37
CA VAL A 7 41.04 17.14 -66.97
C VAL A 7 42.18 16.18 -66.60
N GLN A 8 42.14 14.93 -67.07
CA GLN A 8 43.23 13.96 -66.86
C GLN A 8 44.54 14.43 -67.52
N GLU A 9 44.51 14.84 -68.79
CA GLU A 9 45.68 15.38 -69.52
C GLU A 9 46.26 16.63 -68.84
N GLN A 10 45.40 17.51 -68.31
CA GLN A 10 45.83 18.67 -67.52
C GLN A 10 46.51 18.27 -66.20
N VAL A 11 45.93 17.34 -65.45
CA VAL A 11 46.48 16.86 -64.17
C VAL A 11 47.78 16.08 -64.37
N GLU A 12 47.88 15.25 -65.41
CA GLU A 12 49.12 14.55 -65.77
C GLU A 12 50.25 15.54 -66.12
N ALA A 13 49.94 16.62 -66.85
CA ALA A 13 50.90 17.68 -67.14
C ALA A 13 51.33 18.48 -65.90
N GLU A 14 50.39 18.81 -65.00
CA GLU A 14 50.68 19.53 -63.75
C GLU A 14 51.52 18.66 -62.79
N ILE A 15 51.21 17.36 -62.65
CA ILE A 15 52.01 16.41 -61.86
C ILE A 15 53.42 16.26 -62.44
N ALA A 16 53.57 16.14 -63.76
CA ALA A 16 54.87 16.04 -64.40
C ALA A 16 55.73 17.30 -64.14
N LYS A 17 55.12 18.48 -64.22
CA LYS A 17 55.76 19.77 -63.90
C LYS A 17 56.18 19.85 -62.43
N ILE A 18 55.25 19.60 -61.48
CA ILE A 18 55.53 19.65 -60.03
C ILE A 18 56.65 18.67 -59.67
N THR A 19 56.64 17.47 -60.25
CA THR A 19 57.69 16.45 -60.05
C THR A 19 59.04 16.93 -60.57
N HIS A 20 59.07 17.56 -61.75
CA HIS A 20 60.30 18.09 -62.34
C HIS A 20 60.89 19.26 -61.53
N GLU A 21 60.05 20.23 -61.14
CA GLU A 21 60.43 21.37 -60.31
C GLU A 21 60.96 20.90 -58.95
N SER A 22 60.22 20.03 -58.25
CA SER A 22 60.60 19.50 -56.94
C SER A 22 61.88 18.67 -56.97
N LEU A 23 62.05 17.80 -57.97
CA LEU A 23 63.27 16.98 -58.11
C LEU A 23 64.49 17.85 -58.47
N SER A 24 64.30 18.94 -59.23
CA SER A 24 65.36 19.90 -59.52
C SER A 24 65.83 20.64 -58.26
N SER A 25 64.89 21.11 -57.42
CA SER A 25 65.22 21.72 -56.13
C SER A 25 65.89 20.75 -55.16
N LEU A 26 65.36 19.52 -55.02
CA LEU A 26 65.97 18.47 -54.20
C LEU A 26 67.39 18.14 -54.68
N LYS A 27 67.60 18.04 -56.00
CA LYS A 27 68.93 17.80 -56.56
C LYS A 27 69.91 18.92 -56.22
N SER A 28 69.51 20.20 -56.34
CA SER A 28 70.39 21.33 -55.96
C SER A 28 70.83 21.22 -54.49
N LEU A 29 69.89 20.92 -53.60
CA LEU A 29 70.17 20.75 -52.17
C LEU A 29 71.07 19.52 -51.90
N TRP A 30 70.89 18.41 -52.63
CA TRP A 30 71.73 17.22 -52.49
C TRP A 30 73.14 17.43 -53.05
N ASP A 31 73.29 18.04 -54.22
CA ASP A 31 74.58 18.40 -54.83
C ASP A 31 75.37 19.42 -53.96
N GLU A 32 74.69 20.18 -53.08
CA GLU A 32 75.31 21.05 -52.06
C GLU A 32 75.67 20.33 -50.73
N THR A 33 75.03 19.20 -50.42
CA THR A 33 75.07 18.58 -49.06
C THR A 33 75.79 17.22 -49.02
N PHE A 34 75.80 16.45 -50.11
CA PHE A 34 76.22 15.04 -50.10
C PHE A 34 77.24 14.71 -51.21
N GLU A 35 77.93 13.57 -51.04
CA GLU A 35 78.78 13.01 -52.10
C GLU A 35 77.94 12.47 -53.27
N LYS A 36 78.48 12.54 -54.49
CA LYS A 36 77.74 12.36 -55.74
C LYS A 36 77.08 10.98 -55.86
N GLU A 37 77.73 9.96 -55.32
CA GLU A 37 77.24 8.58 -55.24
C GLU A 37 75.94 8.50 -54.42
N ILE A 38 75.86 9.25 -53.30
CA ILE A 38 74.68 9.34 -52.44
C ILE A 38 73.56 10.13 -53.14
N CYS A 39 73.89 11.20 -53.86
CA CYS A 39 72.93 11.93 -54.69
C CYS A 39 72.30 11.03 -55.77
N GLU A 40 73.11 10.20 -56.44
CA GLU A 40 72.62 9.25 -57.45
C GLU A 40 71.75 8.13 -56.87
N GLU A 41 72.00 7.68 -55.64
CA GLU A 41 71.16 6.69 -54.96
C GLU A 41 69.83 7.28 -54.47
N ASN A 42 69.87 8.48 -53.85
CA ASN A 42 68.66 9.20 -53.42
C ASN A 42 67.69 9.45 -54.59
N VAL A 43 68.20 9.85 -55.77
CA VAL A 43 67.38 10.04 -56.98
C VAL A 43 66.74 8.73 -57.47
N ARG A 44 67.38 7.58 -57.28
CA ARG A 44 66.81 6.28 -57.66
C ARG A 44 65.69 5.85 -56.70
N ILE A 45 65.91 5.98 -55.39
CA ILE A 45 64.92 5.62 -54.36
C ILE A 45 63.60 6.38 -54.55
N MET A 46 63.65 7.65 -54.98
CA MET A 46 62.45 8.43 -55.29
C MET A 46 61.53 7.81 -56.35
N VAL A 47 62.06 7.04 -57.31
CA VAL A 47 61.25 6.36 -58.34
C VAL A 47 60.41 5.25 -57.71
N ASP A 48 60.95 4.54 -56.71
CA ASP A 48 60.26 3.44 -56.06
C ASP A 48 59.22 3.95 -55.04
N HIS A 49 59.48 5.08 -54.36
CA HIS A 49 58.47 5.79 -53.57
C HIS A 49 57.27 6.24 -54.41
N VAL A 50 57.50 6.83 -55.59
CA VAL A 50 56.42 7.24 -56.50
C VAL A 50 55.63 6.03 -57.00
N ARG A 51 56.28 4.89 -57.28
CA ARG A 51 55.58 3.67 -57.70
C ARG A 51 54.68 3.11 -56.59
N ALA A 52 55.21 2.99 -55.37
CA ALA A 52 54.46 2.49 -54.22
C ALA A 52 53.16 3.28 -53.96
N PHE A 53 53.25 4.62 -54.01
CA PHE A 53 52.09 5.51 -53.85
C PHE A 53 50.96 5.23 -54.87
N TYR A 54 51.29 5.01 -56.15
CA TYR A 54 50.28 4.69 -57.16
C TYR A 54 49.73 3.26 -57.01
N ASP A 55 50.57 2.28 -56.67
CA ASP A 55 50.13 0.90 -56.46
C ASP A 55 49.16 0.80 -55.25
N GLU A 56 49.41 1.54 -54.16
CA GLU A 56 48.50 1.63 -53.01
C GLU A 56 47.12 2.19 -53.39
N ILE A 57 47.07 3.30 -54.13
CA ILE A 57 45.81 3.90 -54.61
C ILE A 57 45.04 2.94 -55.54
N ILE A 58 45.76 2.17 -56.37
CA ILE A 58 45.17 1.19 -57.29
C ILE A 58 44.57 0.00 -56.52
N GLU A 59 45.27 -0.56 -55.52
CA GLU A 59 44.72 -1.64 -54.69
C GLU A 59 43.59 -1.19 -53.76
N GLU A 60 43.64 0.04 -53.24
CA GLU A 60 42.52 0.61 -52.49
C GLU A 60 41.28 0.72 -53.40
N THR A 61 41.45 1.22 -54.62
CA THR A 61 40.37 1.36 -55.60
C THR A 61 39.78 0.00 -56.03
N LYS A 62 40.63 -1.03 -56.22
CA LYS A 62 40.18 -2.42 -56.46
C LYS A 62 39.39 -2.96 -55.27
N SER A 63 39.85 -2.73 -54.05
CA SER A 63 39.20 -3.15 -52.81
C SER A 63 37.83 -2.50 -52.62
N ARG A 64 37.75 -1.17 -52.79
CA ARG A 64 36.48 -0.41 -52.78
C ARG A 64 35.48 -0.94 -53.81
N LYS A 65 35.94 -1.31 -55.02
CA LYS A 65 35.10 -1.95 -56.06
C LYS A 65 34.57 -3.33 -55.64
N ALA A 66 35.40 -4.16 -55.01
CA ALA A 66 35.00 -5.50 -54.55
C ALA A 66 33.91 -5.44 -53.47
N VAL A 67 34.02 -4.50 -52.52
CA VAL A 67 33.00 -4.26 -51.48
C VAL A 67 31.65 -3.90 -52.09
N ILE A 68 31.61 -2.97 -53.06
CA ILE A 68 30.35 -2.56 -53.71
C ILE A 68 29.68 -3.72 -54.45
N LEU A 69 30.46 -4.63 -55.06
CA LEU A 69 29.92 -5.83 -55.72
C LEU A 69 29.35 -6.84 -54.70
N SER A 70 30.02 -7.06 -53.57
CA SER A 70 29.52 -7.90 -52.48
C SER A 70 28.21 -7.35 -51.90
N ASP A 71 28.12 -6.03 -51.71
CA ASP A 71 26.91 -5.40 -51.19
C ASP A 71 25.73 -5.47 -52.18
N ILE A 72 25.98 -5.40 -53.49
CA ILE A 72 24.95 -5.66 -54.51
C ILE A 72 24.43 -7.10 -54.43
N GLN A 73 25.31 -8.10 -54.22
CA GLN A 73 24.89 -9.50 -54.06
C GLN A 73 23.98 -9.68 -52.83
N LYS A 74 24.36 -9.13 -51.67
CA LYS A 74 23.57 -9.18 -50.43
C LYS A 74 22.15 -8.62 -50.62
N LEU A 75 22.01 -7.53 -51.38
CA LEU A 75 20.69 -6.94 -51.68
C LEU A 75 19.80 -7.88 -52.52
N HIS A 76 20.37 -8.67 -53.42
CA HIS A 76 19.62 -9.69 -54.17
C HIS A 76 19.23 -10.90 -53.30
N GLU A 77 20.07 -11.32 -52.36
CA GLU A 77 19.78 -12.38 -51.39
C GLU A 77 18.69 -11.94 -50.37
N GLU A 78 18.77 -10.70 -49.90
CA GLU A 78 17.76 -10.08 -49.06
C GLU A 78 16.40 -9.98 -49.78
N ALA A 79 16.39 -9.55 -51.05
CA ALA A 79 15.18 -9.49 -51.86
C ALA A 79 14.43 -10.82 -51.96
N SER A 80 15.17 -11.91 -52.20
CA SER A 80 14.63 -13.27 -52.23
C SER A 80 13.99 -13.65 -50.89
N THR A 81 14.68 -13.32 -49.79
CA THR A 81 14.20 -13.56 -48.42
C THR A 81 12.93 -12.77 -48.10
N ILE A 82 12.86 -11.49 -48.48
CA ILE A 82 11.69 -10.63 -48.25
C ILE A 82 10.49 -11.11 -49.08
N ARG A 83 10.68 -11.49 -50.35
CA ARG A 83 9.63 -12.10 -51.21
C ARG A 83 9.04 -13.36 -50.56
N ARG A 84 9.91 -14.22 -50.03
CA ARG A 84 9.53 -15.47 -49.34
C ARG A 84 8.74 -15.21 -48.05
N LEU A 85 9.17 -14.26 -47.22
CA LEU A 85 8.54 -13.95 -45.92
C LEU A 85 7.23 -13.15 -46.02
N LEU A 86 7.04 -12.34 -47.07
CA LEU A 86 5.85 -11.50 -47.24
C LEU A 86 4.77 -12.08 -48.16
N HIS A 87 5.06 -13.16 -48.90
CA HIS A 87 4.24 -13.66 -50.01
C HIS A 87 3.97 -12.59 -51.10
N VAL A 88 4.96 -11.73 -51.39
CA VAL A 88 4.83 -10.64 -52.38
C VAL A 88 5.76 -10.88 -53.56
N ASP A 89 5.19 -11.08 -54.74
CA ASP A 89 5.96 -11.14 -55.99
C ASP A 89 6.49 -9.75 -56.38
N PHE A 90 7.82 -9.65 -56.36
CA PHE A 90 8.58 -8.44 -56.69
C PHE A 90 9.87 -8.83 -57.45
N GLU A 91 10.28 -7.97 -58.39
CA GLU A 91 11.42 -8.20 -59.29
C GLU A 91 12.33 -6.96 -59.34
N LEU A 92 13.60 -7.12 -58.94
CA LEU A 92 14.57 -6.03 -59.00
C LEU A 92 15.12 -5.91 -60.43
N SER A 93 14.56 -4.98 -61.19
CA SER A 93 15.03 -4.62 -62.53
C SER A 93 16.27 -3.70 -62.48
N PRO A 94 17.50 -4.16 -62.80
CA PRO A 94 18.67 -3.29 -62.81
C PRO A 94 18.64 -2.32 -64.00
N LYS A 95 18.69 -1.01 -63.73
CA LYS A 95 18.88 0.00 -64.78
C LYS A 95 20.25 -0.17 -65.43
N LYS A 96 20.25 -0.67 -66.67
CA LYS A 96 21.47 -0.88 -67.48
C LYS A 96 22.24 0.43 -67.67
N GLY A 97 23.57 0.36 -67.53
CA GLY A 97 24.48 1.49 -67.78
C GLY A 97 24.81 2.37 -66.58
N LEU A 98 24.29 2.09 -65.38
CA LEU A 98 24.69 2.84 -64.16
C LEU A 98 26.08 2.40 -63.63
N PRO A 99 26.89 3.34 -63.10
CA PRO A 99 28.05 3.02 -62.27
C PRO A 99 27.67 2.18 -61.04
N LEU A 100 28.58 1.33 -60.56
CA LEU A 100 28.30 0.35 -59.50
C LEU A 100 27.74 0.96 -58.20
N HIS A 101 28.22 2.13 -57.77
CA HIS A 101 27.70 2.81 -56.58
C HIS A 101 26.22 3.22 -56.75
N ASN A 102 25.86 3.74 -57.92
CA ASN A 102 24.48 4.13 -58.25
C ASN A 102 23.56 2.91 -58.45
N LEU A 103 24.11 1.79 -58.95
CA LEU A 103 23.35 0.54 -59.02
C LEU A 103 23.02 0.02 -57.62
N ARG A 104 24.00 -0.05 -56.70
CA ARG A 104 23.78 -0.40 -55.28
C ARG A 104 22.69 0.48 -54.64
N ALA A 105 22.85 1.81 -54.73
CA ALA A 105 21.91 2.75 -54.12
C ALA A 105 20.48 2.61 -54.68
N HIS A 106 20.34 2.33 -55.98
CA HIS A 106 19.04 2.09 -56.59
C HIS A 106 18.37 0.79 -56.10
N LEU A 107 19.13 -0.30 -55.97
CA LEU A 107 18.61 -1.58 -55.47
C LEU A 107 18.18 -1.46 -54.00
N ASP A 108 18.95 -0.75 -53.17
CA ASP A 108 18.66 -0.54 -51.75
C ASP A 108 17.38 0.30 -51.53
N GLU A 109 17.25 1.44 -52.21
CA GLU A 109 16.04 2.27 -52.16
C GLU A 109 14.80 1.51 -52.67
N SER A 110 14.97 0.57 -53.62
CA SER A 110 13.88 -0.27 -54.12
C SER A 110 13.39 -1.31 -53.10
N LEU A 111 14.25 -1.76 -52.18
CA LEU A 111 13.89 -2.72 -51.11
C LEU A 111 13.30 -2.05 -49.87
N LYS A 112 13.65 -0.78 -49.62
CA LYS A 112 13.24 0.04 -48.48
C LYS A 112 11.74 -0.03 -48.13
N ALA A 113 10.86 -0.01 -49.13
CA ALA A 113 9.42 -0.10 -48.94
C ALA A 113 8.99 -1.48 -48.40
N LEU A 114 9.55 -2.56 -48.96
CA LEU A 114 9.26 -3.95 -48.58
C LEU A 114 9.89 -4.31 -47.23
N ARG A 115 11.11 -3.83 -46.94
CA ARG A 115 11.71 -3.88 -45.59
C ARG A 115 10.76 -3.28 -44.54
N GLY A 116 10.19 -2.10 -44.84
CA GLY A 116 9.22 -1.44 -43.96
C GLY A 116 7.91 -2.22 -43.80
N GLN A 117 7.46 -2.94 -44.82
CA GLN A 117 6.28 -3.82 -44.75
C GLN A 117 6.56 -5.09 -43.93
N LEU A 118 7.72 -5.72 -44.13
CA LEU A 118 8.17 -6.88 -43.36
C LEU A 118 8.31 -6.54 -41.87
N LYS A 119 8.91 -5.39 -41.57
CA LYS A 119 9.05 -4.88 -40.20
C LYS A 119 7.67 -4.72 -39.52
N ARG A 120 6.76 -3.95 -40.11
CA ARG A 120 5.41 -3.74 -39.54
C ARG A 120 4.63 -5.04 -39.33
N ARG A 121 4.74 -5.99 -40.26
CA ARG A 121 4.04 -7.29 -40.14
C ARG A 121 4.60 -8.12 -38.98
N LYS A 122 5.92 -8.11 -38.76
CA LYS A 122 6.53 -8.77 -37.60
C LYS A 122 6.16 -8.08 -36.27
N GLU A 123 6.17 -6.76 -36.24
CA GLU A 123 5.74 -5.97 -35.07
C GLU A 123 4.30 -6.32 -34.68
N GLU A 124 3.37 -6.33 -35.64
CA GLU A 124 1.97 -6.72 -35.43
C GLU A 124 1.80 -8.16 -34.91
N ILE A 125 2.58 -9.13 -35.41
CA ILE A 125 2.55 -10.52 -34.93
C ILE A 125 3.03 -10.59 -33.47
N THR A 126 4.13 -9.90 -33.14
CA THR A 126 4.66 -9.87 -31.77
C THR A 126 3.69 -9.20 -30.79
N GLU A 127 3.07 -8.08 -31.16
CA GLU A 127 2.05 -7.41 -30.34
C GLU A 127 0.85 -8.33 -30.05
N LEU A 128 0.37 -9.07 -31.06
CA LEU A 128 -0.74 -10.02 -30.91
C LEU A 128 -0.36 -11.22 -30.03
N LEU A 129 0.85 -11.78 -30.18
CA LEU A 129 1.31 -12.91 -29.35
C LEU A 129 1.51 -12.51 -27.88
N VAL A 130 2.04 -11.32 -27.61
CA VAL A 130 2.17 -10.79 -26.23
C VAL A 130 0.80 -10.53 -25.60
N GLU A 131 -0.18 -10.02 -26.37
CA GLU A 131 -1.55 -9.89 -25.88
C GLU A 131 -2.19 -11.26 -25.59
N GLN A 132 -1.90 -12.30 -26.39
CA GLN A 132 -2.36 -13.65 -26.10
C GLN A 132 -1.77 -14.19 -24.80
N GLU A 133 -0.45 -14.13 -24.64
CA GLU A 133 0.26 -14.71 -23.49
C GLU A 133 -0.26 -14.11 -22.18
N SER A 134 -0.44 -12.79 -22.14
CA SER A 134 -1.04 -12.08 -21.00
C SER A 134 -2.45 -12.60 -20.66
N LEU A 135 -3.34 -12.70 -21.66
CA LEU A 135 -4.72 -13.15 -21.45
C LEU A 135 -4.81 -14.62 -21.04
N CYS A 136 -4.00 -15.50 -21.66
CA CYS A 136 -3.97 -16.92 -21.35
C CYS A 136 -3.39 -17.19 -19.95
N GLN A 137 -2.33 -16.47 -19.55
CA GLN A 137 -1.71 -16.58 -18.22
C GLN A 137 -2.69 -16.17 -17.10
N GLU A 138 -3.43 -15.07 -17.28
CA GLU A 138 -4.45 -14.59 -16.33
C GLU A 138 -5.63 -15.57 -16.18
N LEU A 139 -6.12 -16.12 -17.30
CA LEU A 139 -7.33 -16.94 -17.35
C LEU A 139 -7.07 -18.43 -17.05
N GLY A 140 -5.84 -18.91 -17.26
CA GLY A 140 -5.52 -20.33 -17.23
C GLY A 140 -6.13 -21.08 -18.42
N GLU A 141 -5.99 -20.52 -19.62
CA GLU A 141 -6.29 -21.18 -20.90
C GLU A 141 -4.98 -21.37 -21.68
N GLU A 142 -4.99 -22.20 -22.72
CA GLU A 142 -3.81 -22.50 -23.54
C GLU A 142 -3.59 -21.43 -24.63
N CYS A 143 -2.33 -21.16 -24.98
CA CYS A 143 -1.97 -20.29 -26.11
C CYS A 143 -2.17 -21.00 -27.45
N ARG A 144 -2.56 -20.26 -28.49
CA ARG A 144 -2.56 -20.72 -29.88
C ARG A 144 -1.29 -20.25 -30.60
N ASP A 145 -0.63 -21.15 -31.32
CA ASP A 145 0.55 -20.81 -32.11
C ASP A 145 0.21 -20.06 -33.41
N LEU A 146 1.17 -19.28 -33.90
CA LEU A 146 1.18 -18.68 -35.24
C LEU A 146 2.42 -19.17 -36.01
N VAL A 147 2.30 -19.35 -37.32
CA VAL A 147 3.40 -19.83 -38.17
C VAL A 147 4.47 -18.73 -38.31
N GLU A 148 5.70 -19.01 -37.90
CA GLU A 148 6.79 -18.01 -37.92
C GLU A 148 7.42 -17.79 -39.31
N ASP A 149 7.44 -18.82 -40.15
CA ASP A 149 8.06 -18.77 -41.48
C ASP A 149 7.36 -19.72 -42.49
N PRO A 150 6.77 -19.22 -43.58
CA PRO A 150 6.57 -17.80 -43.91
C PRO A 150 5.55 -17.14 -42.98
N LEU A 151 5.52 -15.80 -42.92
CA LEU A 151 4.69 -15.07 -41.96
C LEU A 151 3.19 -15.26 -42.22
N PRO A 152 2.34 -15.27 -41.18
CA PRO A 152 0.91 -15.54 -41.32
C PRO A 152 0.23 -14.55 -42.27
N THR A 153 -0.76 -15.04 -43.02
CA THR A 153 -1.53 -14.25 -43.98
C THR A 153 -2.39 -13.20 -43.28
N ALA A 154 -3.03 -12.31 -44.04
CA ALA A 154 -3.90 -11.29 -43.44
C ALA A 154 -5.17 -11.90 -42.82
N GLU A 155 -5.58 -13.08 -43.29
CA GLU A 155 -6.75 -13.82 -42.81
C GLU A 155 -6.43 -14.56 -41.52
N ASP A 156 -5.23 -15.15 -41.39
CA ASP A 156 -4.74 -15.79 -40.17
C ASP A 156 -4.71 -14.81 -38.98
N LEU A 157 -4.18 -13.60 -39.21
CA LEU A 157 -4.11 -12.55 -38.19
C LEU A 157 -5.51 -12.07 -37.76
N GLU A 158 -6.48 -12.02 -38.68
CA GLU A 158 -7.85 -11.63 -38.36
C GLU A 158 -8.63 -12.74 -37.63
N GLU A 159 -8.32 -14.02 -37.88
CA GLU A 159 -8.80 -15.10 -37.02
C GLU A 159 -8.17 -15.04 -35.62
N PHE A 160 -6.88 -14.72 -35.54
CA PHE A 160 -6.18 -14.57 -34.26
C PHE A 160 -6.73 -13.42 -33.41
N ARG A 161 -6.98 -12.23 -34.00
CA ARG A 161 -7.69 -11.12 -33.33
C ARG A 161 -9.06 -11.53 -32.78
N ARG A 162 -9.78 -12.41 -33.49
CA ARG A 162 -11.09 -12.95 -33.06
C ARG A 162 -10.97 -13.90 -31.86
N HIS A 163 -9.89 -14.68 -31.79
CA HIS A 163 -9.56 -15.49 -30.62
C HIS A 163 -9.24 -14.61 -29.40
N LEU A 164 -8.40 -13.58 -29.54
CA LEU A 164 -8.11 -12.60 -28.49
C LEU A 164 -9.38 -11.88 -27.98
N GLY A 165 -10.28 -11.49 -28.90
CA GLY A 165 -11.59 -10.93 -28.54
C GLY A 165 -12.45 -11.89 -27.71
N THR A 166 -12.36 -13.19 -27.95
CA THR A 166 -13.06 -14.23 -27.18
C THR A 166 -12.48 -14.36 -25.77
N LEU A 167 -11.15 -14.39 -25.62
CA LEU A 167 -10.47 -14.39 -24.32
C LEU A 167 -10.80 -13.14 -23.49
N LYS A 168 -10.80 -11.96 -24.12
CA LYS A 168 -11.21 -10.68 -23.50
C LYS A 168 -12.65 -10.73 -22.96
N GLY A 169 -13.58 -11.36 -23.68
CA GLY A 169 -14.95 -11.60 -23.21
C GLY A 169 -15.00 -12.48 -21.96
N ILE A 170 -14.29 -13.62 -21.97
CA ILE A 170 -14.20 -14.54 -20.83
C ILE A 170 -13.61 -13.85 -19.59
N LYS A 171 -12.59 -12.99 -19.77
CA LYS A 171 -12.02 -12.16 -18.71
C LYS A 171 -13.07 -11.24 -18.07
N GLN A 172 -13.84 -10.52 -18.88
CA GLN A 172 -14.89 -9.61 -18.37
C GLN A 172 -15.98 -10.36 -17.59
N GLU A 173 -16.44 -11.50 -18.10
CA GLU A 173 -17.48 -12.31 -17.44
C GLU A 173 -17.02 -12.81 -16.06
N ARG A 174 -15.82 -13.41 -15.99
CA ARG A 174 -15.31 -13.93 -14.71
C ARG A 174 -14.98 -12.84 -13.70
N ILE A 175 -14.54 -11.64 -14.13
CA ILE A 175 -14.37 -10.49 -13.23
C ILE A 175 -15.70 -10.14 -12.55
N ALA A 176 -16.80 -10.07 -13.31
CA ALA A 176 -18.12 -9.77 -12.76
C ALA A 176 -18.57 -10.83 -11.73
N GLN A 177 -18.34 -12.12 -12.02
CA GLN A 177 -18.64 -13.21 -11.09
C GLN A 177 -17.81 -13.13 -9.80
N VAL A 178 -16.49 -12.90 -9.89
CA VAL A 178 -15.60 -12.75 -8.72
C VAL A 178 -15.99 -11.55 -7.86
N LEU A 179 -16.34 -10.41 -8.47
CA LEU A 179 -16.77 -9.21 -7.74
C LEU A 179 -18.09 -9.43 -7.00
N GLN A 180 -19.04 -10.15 -7.60
CA GLN A 180 -20.32 -10.48 -6.96
C GLN A 180 -20.12 -11.45 -5.78
N LEU A 181 -19.37 -12.54 -5.97
CA LEU A 181 -19.08 -13.51 -4.90
C LEU A 181 -18.34 -12.84 -3.72
N ARG A 182 -17.30 -12.03 -4.01
CA ARG A 182 -16.58 -11.26 -2.97
C ARG A 182 -17.48 -10.31 -2.19
N LYS A 183 -18.54 -9.76 -2.80
CA LYS A 183 -19.51 -8.89 -2.13
C LYS A 183 -20.45 -9.69 -1.23
N GLU A 184 -20.93 -10.84 -1.70
CA GLU A 184 -21.86 -11.70 -0.95
C GLU A 184 -21.18 -12.35 0.26
N ILE A 185 -19.96 -12.87 0.10
CA ILE A 185 -19.18 -13.43 1.22
C ILE A 185 -18.88 -12.36 2.29
N LYS A 186 -18.52 -11.13 1.88
CA LYS A 186 -18.29 -10.03 2.83
C LYS A 186 -19.55 -9.65 3.61
N LEU A 187 -20.73 -9.71 2.99
CA LEU A 187 -21.99 -9.50 3.70
C LEU A 187 -22.20 -10.58 4.76
N ASN A 188 -21.99 -11.86 4.42
CA ASN A 188 -22.13 -12.97 5.37
C ASN A 188 -21.11 -12.88 6.53
N LEU A 189 -19.85 -12.52 6.25
CA LEU A 189 -18.84 -12.33 7.30
C LEU A 189 -19.22 -11.19 8.26
N MET A 190 -19.82 -10.11 7.77
CA MET A 190 -20.38 -9.04 8.61
C MET A 190 -21.59 -9.52 9.44
N THR A 191 -22.47 -10.34 8.88
CA THR A 191 -23.59 -10.98 9.61
C THR A 191 -23.11 -11.92 10.71
N LEU A 192 -22.02 -12.65 10.48
CA LEU A 192 -21.44 -13.60 11.44
C LEU A 192 -20.47 -12.94 12.43
N GLU A 193 -20.09 -11.68 12.21
CA GLU A 193 -19.06 -10.95 12.97
C GLU A 193 -17.70 -11.69 12.98
N ILE A 194 -17.40 -12.47 11.92
CA ILE A 194 -16.18 -13.29 11.77
C ILE A 194 -15.08 -12.52 11.03
N THR A 195 -13.91 -12.41 11.65
CA THR A 195 -12.65 -12.03 10.99
C THR A 195 -11.93 -13.27 10.47
N LEU A 196 -11.57 -13.29 9.19
CA LEU A 196 -10.77 -14.37 8.60
C LEU A 196 -9.30 -14.24 8.99
N THR A 197 -8.73 -15.32 9.53
CA THR A 197 -7.31 -15.43 9.92
C THR A 197 -6.46 -16.19 8.90
N SER A 198 -7.08 -16.86 7.93
CA SER A 198 -6.41 -17.57 6.84
C SER A 198 -5.97 -16.60 5.75
N GLU A 199 -4.65 -16.49 5.53
CA GLU A 199 -4.07 -15.65 4.47
C GLU A 199 -4.57 -16.02 3.07
N SER A 200 -4.79 -17.32 2.80
CA SER A 200 -5.35 -17.82 1.54
C SER A 200 -6.73 -17.24 1.27
N ASP A 201 -7.59 -17.25 2.28
CA ASP A 201 -8.99 -16.85 2.15
C ASP A 201 -9.13 -15.32 2.15
N LEU A 202 -8.28 -14.64 2.93
CA LEU A 202 -8.10 -13.19 2.85
C LEU A 202 -7.62 -12.76 1.45
N ALA A 203 -6.66 -13.46 0.85
CA ALA A 203 -6.17 -13.19 -0.50
C ALA A 203 -7.25 -13.46 -1.57
N LEU A 204 -8.03 -14.54 -1.44
CA LEU A 204 -9.18 -14.82 -2.30
C LEU A 204 -10.21 -13.68 -2.24
N LEU A 205 -10.44 -13.04 -1.09
CA LEU A 205 -11.44 -11.98 -0.90
C LEU A 205 -10.95 -10.53 -1.09
N THR A 206 -9.64 -10.28 -1.00
CA THR A 206 -9.06 -8.93 -1.02
C THR A 206 -8.02 -8.71 -2.13
N GLY A 207 -7.38 -9.76 -2.65
CA GLY A 207 -6.28 -9.64 -3.60
C GLY A 207 -6.67 -8.87 -4.87
N HIS A 208 -5.99 -7.74 -5.12
CA HIS A 208 -6.21 -6.87 -6.27
C HIS A 208 -5.72 -7.47 -7.61
N LYS A 209 -4.78 -8.44 -7.57
CA LYS A 209 -4.22 -9.15 -8.73
C LYS A 209 -4.50 -10.67 -8.70
N LEU A 210 -5.63 -11.11 -8.15
CA LEU A 210 -5.97 -12.54 -8.11
C LEU A 210 -6.17 -13.08 -9.54
N PRO A 211 -5.41 -14.09 -10.01
CA PRO A 211 -5.60 -14.65 -11.35
C PRO A 211 -6.99 -15.26 -11.49
N ILE A 212 -7.64 -15.03 -12.63
CA ILE A 212 -9.07 -15.33 -12.83
C ILE A 212 -9.26 -16.75 -13.40
N LYS A 213 -8.52 -17.68 -12.79
CA LYS A 213 -8.47 -19.09 -13.14
C LYS A 213 -9.69 -19.81 -12.59
N LYS A 214 -10.14 -20.85 -13.29
CA LYS A 214 -11.34 -21.64 -12.96
C LYS A 214 -11.35 -22.15 -11.50
N ASN A 215 -10.18 -22.48 -10.95
CA ASN A 215 -10.01 -22.91 -9.55
C ASN A 215 -10.37 -21.81 -8.53
N ASN A 216 -9.88 -20.59 -8.73
CA ASN A 216 -10.05 -19.49 -7.78
C ASN A 216 -11.51 -19.02 -7.72
N LEU A 217 -12.22 -19.08 -8.86
CA LEU A 217 -13.66 -18.86 -8.93
C LEU A 217 -14.44 -19.94 -8.15
N ARG A 218 -14.05 -21.21 -8.29
CA ARG A 218 -14.66 -22.33 -7.56
C ARG A 218 -14.45 -22.20 -6.04
N GLN A 219 -13.25 -21.86 -5.58
CA GLN A 219 -12.99 -21.65 -4.15
C GLN A 219 -13.86 -20.54 -3.56
N LEU A 220 -14.09 -19.44 -4.30
CA LEU A 220 -15.03 -18.39 -3.89
C LEU A 220 -16.50 -18.86 -3.87
N GLN A 221 -16.89 -19.82 -4.73
CA GLN A 221 -18.25 -20.40 -4.69
C GLN A 221 -18.42 -21.32 -3.47
N GLU A 222 -17.46 -22.21 -3.22
CA GLU A 222 -17.46 -23.13 -2.07
C GLU A 222 -17.46 -22.35 -0.74
N MET A 223 -16.61 -21.33 -0.61
CA MET A 223 -16.56 -20.41 0.53
C MET A 223 -17.88 -19.64 0.75
N LYS A 224 -18.57 -19.24 -0.33
CA LYS A 224 -19.88 -18.59 -0.22
C LYS A 224 -20.93 -19.55 0.34
N GLU A 225 -20.98 -20.80 -0.15
CA GLU A 225 -21.96 -21.79 0.30
C GLU A 225 -21.80 -22.15 1.79
N GLU A 226 -20.56 -22.17 2.28
CA GLU A 226 -20.23 -22.35 3.70
C GLU A 226 -20.75 -21.19 4.57
N PHE A 227 -20.40 -19.94 4.26
CA PHE A 227 -20.86 -18.79 5.06
C PHE A 227 -22.36 -18.52 4.91
N ASP A 228 -22.96 -18.82 3.76
CA ASP A 228 -24.42 -18.87 3.59
C ASP A 228 -25.07 -19.90 4.54
N GLY A 229 -24.38 -21.01 4.82
CA GLY A 229 -24.79 -22.04 5.79
C GLY A 229 -24.81 -21.50 7.22
N LEU A 230 -23.67 -20.99 7.67
CA LEU A 230 -23.51 -20.44 9.02
C LEU A 230 -24.52 -19.31 9.31
N CYS A 231 -24.82 -18.45 8.32
CA CYS A 231 -25.83 -17.39 8.47
C CYS A 231 -27.25 -17.97 8.72
N ARG A 232 -27.62 -19.07 8.06
CA ARG A 232 -28.91 -19.75 8.27
C ARG A 232 -29.01 -20.37 9.66
N ASP A 233 -27.93 -21.00 10.13
CA ASP A 233 -27.91 -21.65 11.44
C ASP A 233 -27.95 -20.62 12.58
N LEU A 234 -27.20 -19.51 12.46
CA LEU A 234 -27.27 -18.38 13.38
C LEU A 234 -28.70 -17.80 13.46
N SER A 235 -29.36 -17.62 12.32
CA SER A 235 -30.76 -17.17 12.24
C SER A 235 -31.70 -18.11 13.01
N SER A 236 -31.56 -19.41 12.77
CA SER A 236 -32.36 -20.47 13.40
C SER A 236 -32.17 -20.52 14.93
N HIS A 237 -30.93 -20.33 15.41
CA HIS A 237 -30.62 -20.27 16.83
C HIS A 237 -31.22 -19.02 17.50
N ILE A 238 -31.10 -17.84 16.89
CA ILE A 238 -31.70 -16.59 17.40
C ILE A 238 -33.22 -16.73 17.54
N GLU A 239 -33.91 -17.19 16.47
CA GLU A 239 -35.35 -17.45 16.52
C GLU A 239 -35.73 -18.44 17.64
N THR A 240 -34.93 -19.50 17.84
CA THR A 240 -35.19 -20.54 18.84
C THR A 240 -35.00 -20.01 20.26
N MET A 241 -33.99 -19.18 20.50
CA MET A 241 -33.77 -18.54 21.80
C MET A 241 -34.86 -17.52 22.13
N GLN A 242 -35.27 -16.69 21.17
CA GLN A 242 -36.39 -15.75 21.36
C GLN A 242 -37.68 -16.49 21.76
N LYS A 243 -38.01 -17.61 21.09
CA LYS A 243 -39.17 -18.45 21.42
C LYS A 243 -39.09 -19.06 22.83
N LYS A 244 -37.90 -19.49 23.27
CA LYS A 244 -37.68 -19.97 24.66
C LYS A 244 -37.79 -18.85 25.70
N LEU A 245 -37.23 -17.67 25.40
CA LEU A 245 -37.21 -16.53 26.31
C LEU A 245 -38.61 -16.02 26.64
N VAL A 246 -39.50 -15.91 25.66
CA VAL A 246 -40.91 -15.52 25.89
C VAL A 246 -41.57 -16.45 26.91
N ILE A 247 -41.43 -17.77 26.73
CA ILE A 247 -42.00 -18.78 27.64
C ILE A 247 -41.41 -18.65 29.06
N LEU A 248 -40.10 -18.43 29.17
CA LEU A 248 -39.43 -18.29 30.48
C LEU A 248 -39.75 -16.96 31.17
N TRP A 249 -39.86 -15.84 30.45
CA TRP A 249 -40.26 -14.56 31.02
C TRP A 249 -41.69 -14.58 31.56
N ASP A 250 -42.60 -15.28 30.87
CA ASP A 250 -43.99 -15.51 31.35
C ASP A 250 -44.01 -16.41 32.59
N TYR A 251 -43.26 -17.51 32.56
CA TYR A 251 -43.16 -18.45 33.67
C TYR A 251 -42.51 -17.84 34.94
N LEU A 252 -41.63 -16.85 34.78
CA LEU A 252 -40.88 -16.20 35.87
C LEU A 252 -41.43 -14.84 36.30
N GLU A 253 -42.54 -14.39 35.72
CA GLU A 253 -43.16 -13.06 35.98
C GLU A 253 -42.16 -11.90 35.81
N VAL A 254 -41.28 -11.97 34.79
CA VAL A 254 -40.23 -10.96 34.53
C VAL A 254 -40.80 -9.66 33.98
N ASP A 255 -40.36 -8.53 34.57
CA ASP A 255 -40.82 -7.17 34.29
C ASP A 255 -40.82 -6.78 32.80
N ASP A 256 -41.86 -6.06 32.37
CA ASP A 256 -42.05 -5.59 31.00
C ASP A 256 -40.91 -4.69 30.48
N GLU A 257 -40.22 -3.95 31.36
CA GLU A 257 -39.07 -3.14 30.96
C GLU A 257 -37.89 -3.99 30.45
N VAL A 258 -37.66 -5.16 31.05
CA VAL A 258 -36.63 -6.12 30.62
C VAL A 258 -37.03 -6.77 29.30
N ARG A 259 -38.31 -7.16 29.17
CA ARG A 259 -38.88 -7.68 27.91
C ARG A 259 -38.71 -6.67 26.76
N GLN A 260 -39.02 -5.39 27.01
CA GLN A 260 -38.86 -4.27 26.06
C GLN A 260 -37.39 -3.87 25.80
N TYR A 261 -36.45 -4.26 26.66
CA TYR A 261 -35.03 -4.14 26.37
C TYR A 261 -34.61 -5.19 25.33
N PHE A 262 -34.93 -6.47 25.57
CA PHE A 262 -34.54 -7.55 24.67
C PHE A 262 -35.32 -7.60 23.35
N SER A 263 -36.55 -7.08 23.30
CA SER A 263 -37.35 -6.98 22.05
C SER A 263 -36.73 -6.07 20.98
N LYS A 264 -35.62 -5.38 21.29
CA LYS A 264 -34.87 -4.52 20.36
C LYS A 264 -33.80 -5.29 19.58
N PHE A 265 -33.41 -6.49 20.01
CA PHE A 265 -32.42 -7.32 19.31
C PHE A 265 -33.11 -8.16 18.22
N THR A 266 -33.54 -7.47 17.16
CA THR A 266 -34.16 -8.05 15.96
C THR A 266 -33.16 -8.34 14.83
N GLU A 267 -31.92 -7.87 14.96
CA GLU A 267 -30.88 -8.04 13.94
C GLU A 267 -30.19 -9.39 14.08
N ILE A 268 -30.06 -10.12 12.97
CA ILE A 268 -29.38 -11.41 12.91
C ILE A 268 -27.87 -11.13 12.89
N CYS A 269 -27.24 -11.17 14.07
CA CYS A 269 -25.79 -11.14 14.22
C CYS A 269 -25.33 -11.89 15.47
N GLN A 270 -24.03 -12.19 15.56
CA GLN A 270 -23.45 -12.93 16.68
C GLN A 270 -23.64 -12.20 18.02
N THR A 271 -23.44 -10.88 18.04
CA THR A 271 -23.73 -10.01 19.19
C THR A 271 -25.20 -10.07 19.66
N THR A 272 -26.18 -10.28 18.77
CA THR A 272 -27.58 -10.53 19.16
C THR A 272 -27.75 -11.91 19.78
N HIS A 273 -27.17 -12.95 19.16
CA HIS A 273 -27.20 -14.32 19.65
C HIS A 273 -26.66 -14.40 21.09
N ASP A 274 -25.50 -13.82 21.37
CA ASP A 274 -24.85 -13.96 22.67
C ASP A 274 -25.55 -13.18 23.80
N LYS A 275 -26.18 -12.04 23.47
CA LYS A 275 -27.03 -11.30 24.42
C LYS A 275 -28.30 -12.07 24.78
N LEU A 276 -28.96 -12.70 23.79
CA LEU A 276 -30.14 -13.53 24.02
C LEU A 276 -29.78 -14.81 24.80
N ARG A 277 -28.59 -15.38 24.54
CA ARG A 277 -28.08 -16.54 25.28
C ARG A 277 -27.82 -16.24 26.75
N ALA A 278 -27.13 -15.14 27.06
CA ALA A 278 -26.85 -14.74 28.45
C ALA A 278 -28.15 -14.49 29.26
N GLU A 279 -29.18 -13.92 28.62
CA GLU A 279 -30.50 -13.75 29.23
C GLU A 279 -31.25 -15.08 29.42
N LEU A 280 -31.08 -16.03 28.51
CA LEU A 280 -31.64 -17.38 28.63
C LEU A 280 -31.02 -18.13 29.82
N ASP A 281 -29.69 -18.09 29.95
CA ASP A 281 -28.95 -18.68 31.07
C ASP A 281 -29.34 -18.03 32.42
N ARG A 282 -29.59 -16.71 32.43
CA ARG A 282 -30.13 -15.97 33.60
C ARG A 282 -31.52 -16.46 33.97
N CYS A 283 -32.41 -16.62 33.00
CA CYS A 283 -33.79 -17.09 33.22
C CYS A 283 -33.81 -18.53 33.73
N GLU A 284 -33.05 -19.44 33.12
CA GLU A 284 -32.93 -20.82 33.61
C GLU A 284 -32.38 -20.90 35.05
N THR A 285 -31.45 -20.00 35.41
CA THR A 285 -30.94 -19.89 36.77
C THR A 285 -32.02 -19.41 37.75
N MET A 286 -32.82 -18.40 37.36
CA MET A 286 -33.97 -17.94 38.17
C MET A 286 -35.07 -19.00 38.33
N LYS A 287 -35.31 -19.83 37.30
CA LYS A 287 -36.23 -20.98 37.35
C LYS A 287 -35.79 -21.96 38.44
N LYS A 288 -34.51 -22.34 38.44
CA LYS A 288 -33.92 -23.27 39.42
C LYS A 288 -33.96 -22.71 40.85
N GLN A 289 -33.80 -21.40 41.03
CA GLN A 289 -33.88 -20.75 42.35
C GLN A 289 -35.32 -20.60 42.90
N ASN A 290 -36.30 -20.26 42.06
CA ASN A 290 -37.68 -20.02 42.52
C ASN A 290 -38.59 -21.26 42.47
N ILE A 291 -38.10 -22.39 41.97
CA ILE A 291 -38.88 -23.60 41.66
C ILE A 291 -39.88 -24.02 42.76
N LYS A 292 -39.50 -23.93 44.04
CA LYS A 292 -40.40 -24.22 45.15
C LYS A 292 -41.69 -23.39 45.13
N LYS A 293 -41.57 -22.06 45.01
CA LYS A 293 -42.70 -21.13 45.03
C LYS A 293 -43.70 -21.44 43.92
N ILE A 294 -43.20 -21.85 42.75
CA ILE A 294 -44.02 -22.04 41.55
C ILE A 294 -44.71 -23.41 41.58
N VAL A 295 -44.03 -24.47 42.06
CA VAL A 295 -44.68 -25.75 42.38
C VAL A 295 -45.79 -25.56 43.42
N ASP A 296 -45.55 -24.77 44.47
CA ASP A 296 -46.56 -24.49 45.50
C ASP A 296 -47.75 -23.69 44.94
N LYS A 297 -47.53 -22.69 44.07
CA LYS A 297 -48.60 -21.98 43.33
C LYS A 297 -49.42 -22.91 42.43
N ILE A 298 -48.78 -23.84 41.72
CA ILE A 298 -49.45 -24.83 40.85
C ILE A 298 -50.29 -25.83 41.68
N ARG A 299 -49.87 -26.17 42.89
CA ARG A 299 -50.65 -27.03 43.81
C ARG A 299 -51.98 -26.40 44.23
N GLU A 300 -51.99 -25.09 44.49
CA GLU A 300 -53.23 -24.35 44.79
C GLU A 300 -54.22 -24.41 43.62
N GLU A 301 -53.74 -24.26 42.38
CA GLU A 301 -54.58 -24.47 41.19
C GLU A 301 -55.06 -25.93 41.06
N ILE A 302 -54.20 -26.93 41.24
CA ILE A 302 -54.60 -28.35 41.14
C ILE A 302 -55.74 -28.67 42.11
N VAL A 303 -55.69 -28.19 43.36
CA VAL A 303 -56.76 -28.37 44.34
C VAL A 303 -58.07 -27.73 43.86
N HIS A 304 -58.01 -26.49 43.35
CA HIS A 304 -59.18 -25.83 42.76
C HIS A 304 -59.80 -26.64 41.62
N TRP A 305 -58.99 -27.18 40.72
CA TRP A 305 -59.47 -27.98 39.58
C TRP A 305 -59.93 -29.40 39.97
N TRP A 306 -59.39 -30.02 41.03
CA TRP A 306 -59.93 -31.27 41.58
C TRP A 306 -61.35 -31.10 42.13
N ASP A 307 -61.61 -30.03 42.88
CA ASP A 307 -62.96 -29.74 43.37
C ASP A 307 -63.91 -29.37 42.22
N LYS A 308 -63.45 -28.53 41.27
CA LYS A 308 -64.24 -28.12 40.09
C LYS A 308 -64.59 -29.29 39.15
N THR A 309 -63.73 -30.32 39.08
CA THR A 309 -63.99 -31.56 38.35
C THR A 309 -64.58 -32.69 39.21
N LEU A 310 -65.01 -32.36 40.44
CA LEU A 310 -65.74 -33.24 41.37
C LEU A 310 -65.02 -34.57 41.65
N LYS A 311 -63.69 -34.53 41.83
CA LYS A 311 -62.88 -35.71 42.10
C LYS A 311 -63.16 -36.33 43.48
N SER A 312 -62.90 -37.63 43.58
CA SER A 312 -62.87 -38.37 44.84
C SER A 312 -61.47 -38.39 45.44
N ASP A 313 -61.40 -38.59 46.76
CA ASP A 313 -60.13 -38.71 47.50
C ASP A 313 -59.23 -39.83 46.93
N LEU A 314 -59.84 -40.91 46.41
CA LEU A 314 -59.19 -42.04 45.75
C LEU A 314 -58.70 -41.74 44.31
N GLU A 315 -59.19 -40.67 43.68
CA GLU A 315 -58.61 -40.14 42.44
C GLU A 315 -57.48 -39.15 42.74
N ILE A 316 -57.69 -38.25 43.72
CA ILE A 316 -56.71 -37.27 44.19
C ILE A 316 -55.43 -37.97 44.65
N SER A 317 -55.55 -39.01 45.47
CA SER A 317 -54.41 -39.78 45.99
C SER A 317 -53.62 -40.58 44.94
N ARG A 318 -54.03 -40.57 43.66
CA ARG A 318 -53.25 -41.18 42.55
C ARG A 318 -52.14 -40.26 42.07
N PHE A 319 -52.24 -38.95 42.29
CA PHE A 319 -51.16 -38.01 42.02
C PHE A 319 -50.26 -37.88 43.26
N SER A 320 -49.55 -38.96 43.59
CA SER A 320 -48.68 -39.06 44.78
C SER A 320 -47.58 -38.00 44.83
N ASN A 321 -47.19 -37.44 43.70
CA ASN A 321 -46.24 -36.32 43.59
C ASN A 321 -46.73 -35.02 44.27
N PHE A 322 -48.05 -34.86 44.47
CA PHE A 322 -48.63 -33.66 45.09
C PHE A 322 -47.99 -33.33 46.45
N THR A 323 -47.74 -34.33 47.29
CA THR A 323 -47.19 -34.17 48.64
C THR A 323 -45.66 -34.29 48.71
N SER A 324 -44.94 -34.20 47.59
CA SER A 324 -43.47 -34.29 47.57
C SER A 324 -42.81 -33.01 48.10
N GLU A 325 -41.87 -33.13 49.05
CA GLU A 325 -41.06 -32.00 49.52
C GLU A 325 -39.75 -31.79 48.69
N LEU A 326 -39.54 -32.59 47.63
CA LEU A 326 -38.35 -32.56 46.79
C LEU A 326 -38.57 -31.77 45.50
N TYR A 327 -38.33 -30.46 45.54
CA TYR A 327 -38.58 -29.53 44.44
C TYR A 327 -37.54 -29.65 43.32
N THR A 328 -37.87 -30.41 42.26
CA THR A 328 -37.05 -30.59 41.04
C THR A 328 -37.82 -30.17 39.79
N GLU A 329 -37.12 -29.98 38.65
CA GLU A 329 -37.77 -29.64 37.37
C GLU A 329 -38.69 -30.77 36.86
N ASP A 330 -38.39 -32.03 37.20
CA ASP A 330 -39.30 -33.15 36.97
C ASP A 330 -40.57 -33.04 37.82
N LEU A 331 -40.45 -32.65 39.10
CA LEU A 331 -41.61 -32.48 39.97
C LEU A 331 -42.53 -31.37 39.46
N LEU A 332 -41.95 -30.26 39.02
CA LEU A 332 -42.66 -29.16 38.37
C LEU A 332 -43.42 -29.67 37.13
N SER A 333 -42.71 -30.30 36.20
CA SER A 333 -43.30 -30.80 34.94
C SER A 333 -44.47 -31.75 35.19
N LEU A 334 -44.39 -32.61 36.22
CA LEU A 334 -45.47 -33.51 36.62
C LEU A 334 -46.69 -32.77 37.19
N HIS A 335 -46.51 -31.65 37.89
CA HIS A 335 -47.62 -30.82 38.38
C HIS A 335 -48.28 -30.04 37.22
N GLU A 336 -47.49 -29.49 36.29
CA GLU A 336 -48.00 -28.81 35.09
C GLU A 336 -48.87 -29.77 34.24
N ILE A 337 -48.39 -31.01 34.04
CA ILE A 337 -49.11 -32.05 33.29
C ILE A 337 -50.44 -32.42 33.96
N GLU A 338 -50.49 -32.62 35.29
CA GLU A 338 -51.75 -32.95 35.98
C GLU A 338 -52.71 -31.74 35.99
N LEU A 339 -52.21 -30.52 36.18
CA LEU A 339 -53.03 -29.31 36.10
C LEU A 339 -53.68 -29.13 34.73
N GLU A 340 -52.90 -29.27 33.65
CA GLU A 340 -53.43 -29.13 32.29
C GLU A 340 -54.39 -30.27 31.93
N ARG A 341 -54.10 -31.51 32.38
CA ARG A 341 -55.01 -32.65 32.26
C ARG A 341 -56.35 -32.40 32.95
N LEU A 342 -56.38 -31.75 34.10
CA LEU A 342 -57.62 -31.36 34.78
C LEU A 342 -58.37 -30.25 34.05
N LYS A 343 -57.65 -29.25 33.52
CA LYS A 343 -58.22 -28.18 32.68
C LYS A 343 -58.87 -28.74 31.40
N ILE A 344 -58.18 -29.62 30.68
CA ILE A 344 -58.71 -30.33 29.50
C ILE A 344 -59.88 -31.23 29.87
N PHE A 345 -59.79 -32.00 30.96
CA PHE A 345 -60.89 -32.86 31.41
C PHE A 345 -62.15 -32.05 31.77
N TYR A 346 -61.99 -30.88 32.40
CA TYR A 346 -63.10 -29.96 32.62
C TYR A 346 -63.65 -29.42 31.29
N ALA A 347 -62.82 -28.85 30.42
CA ALA A 347 -63.26 -28.22 29.17
C ALA A 347 -64.03 -29.18 28.25
N ASN A 348 -63.51 -30.41 28.07
CA ASN A 348 -64.17 -31.44 27.25
C ASN A 348 -65.52 -31.92 27.81
N ASN A 349 -65.78 -31.68 29.11
CA ASN A 349 -66.97 -32.14 29.82
C ASN A 349 -67.75 -31.00 30.50
N GLU A 350 -67.48 -29.74 30.15
CA GLU A 350 -68.01 -28.56 30.85
C GLU A 350 -69.54 -28.60 30.94
N ARG A 351 -70.19 -29.01 29.85
CA ARG A 351 -71.65 -29.16 29.80
C ARG A 351 -72.21 -30.25 30.73
N ILE A 352 -71.42 -31.27 31.08
CA ILE A 352 -71.80 -32.28 32.07
C ILE A 352 -71.75 -31.67 33.48
N PHE A 353 -70.68 -30.92 33.80
CA PHE A 353 -70.55 -30.21 35.08
C PHE A 353 -71.64 -29.13 35.26
N ASP A 354 -71.93 -28.33 34.23
CA ASP A 354 -73.07 -27.41 34.18
C ASP A 354 -74.40 -28.08 34.54
N LEU A 355 -74.68 -29.25 33.94
CA LEU A 355 -75.94 -29.96 34.12
C LEU A 355 -76.02 -30.66 35.48
N ILE A 356 -74.89 -31.08 36.06
CA ILE A 356 -74.81 -31.53 37.45
C ILE A 356 -75.14 -30.38 38.41
N GLU A 357 -74.63 -29.18 38.15
CA GLU A 357 -74.90 -27.98 38.96
C GLU A 357 -76.36 -27.50 38.81
N GLU A 358 -76.88 -27.38 37.57
CA GLU A 358 -78.30 -27.04 37.34
C GLU A 358 -79.23 -28.10 37.94
N ARG A 359 -78.86 -29.40 37.87
CA ARG A 359 -79.58 -30.47 38.57
C ARG A 359 -79.57 -30.26 40.08
N ARG A 360 -78.41 -30.02 40.71
CA ARG A 360 -78.33 -29.84 42.18
C ARG A 360 -79.23 -28.71 42.65
N LEU A 361 -79.15 -27.55 41.98
CA LEU A 361 -79.98 -26.38 42.29
C LEU A 361 -81.48 -26.65 42.11
N LEU A 362 -81.88 -27.37 41.05
CA LEU A 362 -83.28 -27.76 40.83
C LEU A 362 -83.76 -28.86 41.81
N TRP A 363 -82.87 -29.75 42.25
CA TRP A 363 -83.15 -30.78 43.24
C TRP A 363 -83.38 -30.18 44.63
N GLU A 364 -82.51 -29.27 45.06
CA GLU A 364 -82.67 -28.49 46.29
C GLU A 364 -83.95 -27.65 46.27
N GLN A 365 -84.25 -26.98 45.15
CA GLN A 365 -85.53 -26.27 44.95
C GLN A 365 -86.73 -27.21 45.04
N MET A 366 -86.65 -28.41 44.47
CA MET A 366 -87.71 -29.42 44.58
C MET A 366 -87.94 -29.84 46.04
N LEU A 367 -86.88 -30.16 46.79
CA LEU A 367 -86.98 -30.55 48.20
C LEU A 367 -87.50 -29.39 49.07
N ALA A 368 -87.09 -28.15 48.80
CA ALA A 368 -87.61 -26.97 49.46
C ALA A 368 -89.12 -26.77 49.19
N LEU A 369 -89.56 -26.97 47.94
CA LEU A 369 -90.97 -26.91 47.54
C LEU A 369 -91.81 -28.06 48.13
N GLU A 370 -91.23 -29.23 48.41
CA GLU A 370 -91.92 -30.34 49.10
C GLU A 370 -91.96 -30.16 50.62
N LYS A 371 -90.92 -29.54 51.21
CA LYS A 371 -90.90 -29.11 52.61
C LYS A 371 -91.90 -28.00 52.87
N SER A 372 -92.02 -27.02 51.96
CA SER A 372 -93.07 -25.97 52.05
C SER A 372 -94.47 -26.53 51.82
N ALA A 373 -94.64 -27.51 50.91
CA ALA A 373 -95.92 -28.22 50.71
C ALA A 373 -96.47 -28.86 51.99
N SER A 374 -95.58 -29.25 52.91
CA SER A 374 -95.91 -29.98 54.13
C SER A 374 -96.16 -29.10 55.36
N ASN A 375 -96.00 -27.77 55.23
CA ASN A 375 -96.15 -26.82 56.33
C ASN A 375 -97.64 -26.49 56.59
N PRO A 376 -98.17 -26.64 57.82
CA PRO A 376 -99.56 -26.30 58.15
C PRO A 376 -99.98 -24.86 57.80
N ASN A 377 -99.05 -23.90 57.91
CA ASN A 377 -99.32 -22.48 57.67
C ASN A 377 -99.33 -22.10 56.17
N ARG A 378 -99.14 -23.06 55.25
CA ARG A 378 -99.06 -22.84 53.80
C ARG A 378 -100.26 -22.09 53.20
N PHE A 379 -101.44 -22.21 53.80
CA PHE A 379 -102.67 -21.61 53.27
C PHE A 379 -102.93 -20.17 53.77
N ASN A 380 -102.11 -19.65 54.68
CA ASN A 380 -102.37 -18.34 55.31
C ASN A 380 -102.11 -17.14 54.39
N ASN A 381 -101.41 -17.33 53.26
CA ASN A 381 -101.13 -16.28 52.27
C ASN A 381 -101.93 -16.52 50.97
N ARG A 382 -103.12 -15.93 50.86
CA ARG A 382 -104.03 -16.12 49.71
C ARG A 382 -103.47 -15.53 48.42
N GLY A 383 -103.66 -16.23 47.30
CA GLY A 383 -103.46 -15.72 45.94
C GLY A 383 -102.02 -15.83 45.42
N GLY A 384 -101.17 -14.83 45.71
CA GLY A 384 -99.94 -14.59 44.95
C GLY A 384 -98.83 -15.63 45.13
N GLN A 385 -98.50 -15.98 46.37
CA GLN A 385 -97.33 -16.82 46.68
C GLN A 385 -97.54 -18.28 46.30
N LEU A 386 -98.74 -18.84 46.54
CA LEU A 386 -99.11 -20.18 46.10
C LEU A 386 -99.10 -20.31 44.57
N LEU A 387 -99.43 -19.26 43.82
CA LEU A 387 -99.33 -19.25 42.36
C LEU A 387 -97.87 -19.21 41.87
N ARG A 388 -96.96 -18.60 42.64
CA ARG A 388 -95.50 -18.67 42.36
C ARG A 388 -94.95 -20.06 42.68
N GLU A 389 -95.23 -20.60 43.87
CA GLU A 389 -94.89 -21.99 44.23
C GLU A 389 -95.37 -22.99 43.18
N GLU A 390 -96.61 -22.87 42.68
CA GLU A 390 -97.17 -23.82 41.72
C GLU A 390 -96.58 -23.64 40.31
N LYS A 391 -96.24 -22.41 39.91
CA LYS A 391 -95.46 -22.15 38.69
C LYS A 391 -94.04 -22.69 38.81
N GLU A 392 -93.41 -22.55 39.97
CA GLU A 392 -92.06 -23.06 40.26
C GLU A 392 -92.05 -24.59 40.34
N ARG A 393 -93.04 -25.23 40.99
CA ARG A 393 -93.22 -26.68 40.96
C ARG A 393 -93.42 -27.20 39.54
N LYS A 394 -94.25 -26.54 38.73
CA LYS A 394 -94.41 -26.92 37.30
C LYS A 394 -93.14 -26.67 36.48
N LYS A 395 -92.36 -25.62 36.78
CA LYS A 395 -91.06 -25.35 36.15
C LYS A 395 -90.03 -26.42 36.52
N VAL A 396 -89.88 -26.74 37.81
CA VAL A 396 -88.95 -27.78 38.31
C VAL A 396 -89.38 -29.16 37.81
N ALA A 397 -90.65 -29.55 37.96
CA ALA A 397 -91.14 -30.86 37.49
C ALA A 397 -91.10 -31.04 35.96
N SER A 398 -91.02 -29.97 35.16
CA SER A 398 -90.82 -30.06 33.70
C SER A 398 -89.39 -29.79 33.23
N LYS A 399 -88.50 -29.22 34.07
CA LYS A 399 -87.07 -29.05 33.79
C LYS A 399 -86.23 -30.20 34.32
N LEU A 400 -86.40 -30.58 35.59
CA LEU A 400 -85.53 -31.54 36.28
C LEU A 400 -85.43 -32.88 35.52
N PRO A 401 -86.54 -33.54 35.09
CA PRO A 401 -86.44 -34.77 34.30
C PRO A 401 -85.79 -34.58 32.91
N LYS A 402 -85.82 -33.37 32.34
CA LYS A 402 -85.16 -33.07 31.05
C LYS A 402 -83.65 -32.87 31.23
N ILE A 403 -83.25 -32.26 32.33
CA ILE A 403 -81.84 -32.07 32.71
C ILE A 403 -81.24 -33.40 33.14
N GLU A 404 -81.96 -34.22 33.91
CA GLU A 404 -81.56 -35.59 34.23
C GLU A 404 -81.44 -36.44 32.96
N ALA A 405 -82.38 -36.36 32.00
CA ALA A 405 -82.27 -37.05 30.71
C ALA A 405 -81.07 -36.57 29.87
N GLN A 406 -80.86 -35.25 29.74
CA GLN A 406 -79.71 -34.68 29.01
C GLN A 406 -78.37 -35.03 29.67
N LEU A 407 -78.33 -35.07 31.00
CA LEU A 407 -77.14 -35.45 31.76
C LEU A 407 -76.81 -36.93 31.55
N VAL A 408 -77.82 -37.82 31.60
CA VAL A 408 -77.66 -39.25 31.28
C VAL A 408 -77.23 -39.47 29.83
N GLU A 409 -77.84 -38.76 28.86
CA GLU A 409 -77.46 -38.84 27.43
C GLU A 409 -75.99 -38.42 27.21
N LEU A 410 -75.55 -37.32 27.81
CA LEU A 410 -74.17 -36.84 27.69
C LEU A 410 -73.17 -37.72 28.44
N VAL A 411 -73.53 -38.27 29.61
CA VAL A 411 -72.72 -39.26 30.32
C VAL A 411 -72.57 -40.52 29.47
N GLN A 412 -73.65 -41.11 28.95
CA GLN A 412 -73.59 -42.31 28.11
C GLN A 412 -72.79 -42.06 26.82
N LYS A 413 -72.86 -40.86 26.23
CA LYS A 413 -72.02 -40.45 25.11
C LYS A 413 -70.53 -40.36 25.49
N TYR A 414 -70.21 -39.87 26.68
CA TYR A 414 -68.84 -39.89 27.22
C TYR A 414 -68.37 -41.35 27.44
N GLU A 415 -69.17 -42.21 28.08
CA GLU A 415 -68.80 -43.62 28.32
C GLU A 415 -68.54 -44.37 27.00
N ALA A 416 -69.33 -44.10 25.96
CA ALA A 416 -69.15 -44.66 24.62
C ALA A 416 -67.94 -44.12 23.85
N THR A 417 -67.39 -42.96 24.24
CA THR A 417 -66.23 -42.32 23.59
C THR A 417 -64.93 -42.66 24.30
N GLU A 418 -64.90 -42.57 25.63
CA GLU A 418 -63.71 -42.76 26.47
C GLU A 418 -63.54 -44.20 27.01
N GLY A 419 -64.55 -45.06 26.80
CA GLY A 419 -64.56 -46.45 27.28
C GLY A 419 -64.56 -46.60 28.81
N LYS A 420 -64.89 -45.54 29.54
CA LYS A 420 -64.82 -45.45 31.01
C LYS A 420 -66.07 -44.75 31.54
N LYS A 421 -66.56 -45.19 32.71
CA LYS A 421 -67.73 -44.58 33.34
C LYS A 421 -67.45 -43.15 33.84
N PHE A 422 -68.44 -42.27 33.78
CA PHE A 422 -68.32 -40.92 34.32
C PHE A 422 -68.59 -40.93 35.83
N MET A 423 -67.61 -40.44 36.60
CA MET A 423 -67.62 -40.46 38.07
C MET A 423 -67.85 -39.05 38.62
N MET A 424 -68.71 -38.94 39.62
CA MET A 424 -68.88 -37.74 40.45
C MET A 424 -68.60 -38.11 41.91
N ARG A 425 -67.53 -37.57 42.50
CA ARG A 425 -67.05 -37.88 43.86
C ARG A 425 -67.07 -39.38 44.19
N GLY A 426 -66.66 -40.20 43.23
CA GLY A 426 -66.53 -41.67 43.38
C GLY A 426 -67.82 -42.48 43.13
N GLN A 427 -68.91 -41.86 42.67
CA GLN A 427 -70.17 -42.53 42.34
C GLN A 427 -70.57 -42.30 40.88
N PHE A 428 -71.29 -43.24 40.25
CA PHE A 428 -71.82 -43.05 38.90
C PHE A 428 -72.96 -42.03 38.93
N VAL A 429 -73.02 -41.13 37.94
CA VAL A 429 -74.04 -40.07 37.89
C VAL A 429 -75.46 -40.65 37.82
N GLU A 430 -75.65 -41.73 37.07
CA GLU A 430 -76.90 -42.48 36.96
C GLU A 430 -77.36 -43.04 38.33
N ASP A 431 -76.43 -43.62 39.09
CA ASP A 431 -76.68 -44.14 40.44
C ASP A 431 -77.01 -43.03 41.44
N VAL A 432 -76.38 -41.85 41.34
CA VAL A 432 -76.73 -40.72 42.21
C VAL A 432 -78.15 -40.24 41.93
N ILE A 433 -78.53 -40.10 40.64
CA ILE A 433 -79.90 -39.77 40.23
C ILE A 433 -80.90 -40.79 40.79
N ALA A 434 -80.64 -42.09 40.61
CA ALA A 434 -81.50 -43.16 41.10
C ALA A 434 -81.62 -43.17 42.64
N ASN A 435 -80.48 -43.07 43.35
CA ASN A 435 -80.45 -43.04 44.81
C ASN A 435 -81.15 -41.80 45.39
N ASP A 436 -81.04 -40.64 44.75
CA ASP A 436 -81.74 -39.43 45.17
C ASP A 436 -83.26 -39.59 45.06
N HIS A 437 -83.76 -40.13 43.94
CA HIS A 437 -85.18 -40.43 43.76
C HIS A 437 -85.70 -41.51 44.72
N GLU A 438 -84.92 -42.58 44.95
CA GLU A 438 -85.31 -43.67 45.83
C GLU A 438 -85.27 -43.25 47.32
N LYS A 439 -84.26 -42.46 47.75
CA LYS A 439 -84.26 -41.82 49.08
C LYS A 439 -85.49 -40.95 49.26
N ARG A 440 -85.81 -40.07 48.29
CA ARG A 440 -86.99 -39.19 48.31
C ARG A 440 -88.31 -39.99 48.33
N LYS A 441 -88.37 -41.14 47.67
CA LYS A 441 -89.51 -42.08 47.73
C LYS A 441 -89.62 -42.71 49.13
N GLN A 442 -88.54 -43.23 49.69
CA GLN A 442 -88.51 -43.80 51.04
C GLN A 442 -88.80 -42.76 52.13
N GLU A 443 -88.36 -41.51 51.99
CA GLU A 443 -88.71 -40.43 52.90
C GLU A 443 -90.19 -40.05 52.80
N LYS A 444 -90.77 -40.00 51.58
CA LYS A 444 -92.22 -39.83 51.42
C LYS A 444 -93.00 -40.99 52.02
N GLU A 445 -92.55 -42.23 51.86
CA GLU A 445 -93.15 -43.42 52.48
C GLU A 445 -93.02 -43.39 54.01
N LYS A 446 -91.87 -42.97 54.56
CA LYS A 446 -91.68 -42.71 56.01
C LYS A 446 -92.60 -41.60 56.53
N VAL A 447 -92.78 -40.51 55.78
CA VAL A 447 -93.71 -39.42 56.14
C VAL A 447 -95.17 -39.89 56.05
N MET A 448 -95.52 -40.76 55.09
CA MET A 448 -96.84 -41.37 54.99
C MET A 448 -97.11 -42.40 56.09
N SER A 449 -96.13 -43.21 56.49
CA SER A 449 -96.26 -44.20 57.57
C SER A 449 -96.31 -43.52 58.94
N ALA A 450 -95.48 -42.49 59.18
CA ALA A 450 -95.58 -41.63 60.36
C ALA A 450 -96.96 -40.94 60.45
N ARG A 451 -97.49 -40.41 59.33
CA ARG A 451 -98.86 -39.87 59.26
C ARG A 451 -99.95 -40.93 59.48
N LYS A 452 -99.66 -42.23 59.29
CA LYS A 452 -100.56 -43.35 59.61
C LYS A 452 -100.55 -43.69 61.11
N MET A 453 -99.40 -43.60 61.78
CA MET A 453 -99.26 -43.95 63.21
C MET A 453 -99.89 -42.92 64.18
N VAL A 454 -100.18 -41.70 63.74
CA VAL A 454 -100.76 -40.62 64.57
C VAL A 454 -102.31 -40.66 64.64
N LYS A 455 -102.97 -41.68 64.06
CA LYS A 455 -104.42 -41.90 64.20
C LYS A 455 -104.74 -43.35 64.57
N GLY A 456 -104.97 -43.65 65.86
CA GLY A 456 -105.28 -45.02 66.24
C GLY A 456 -105.54 -45.38 67.71
N THR A 457 -105.94 -44.47 68.59
CA THR A 457 -106.55 -44.85 69.88
C THR A 457 -108.09 -44.78 69.77
N THR A 458 -108.77 -45.72 70.42
CA THR A 458 -110.21 -46.08 70.35
C THR A 458 -111.16 -45.01 70.96
N PRO A 459 -112.52 -45.07 70.83
CA PRO A 459 -113.35 -46.30 70.67
C PRO A 459 -114.68 -46.29 69.84
N LEU A 460 -115.11 -47.53 69.50
CA LEU A 460 -116.47 -48.13 69.53
C LEU A 460 -117.62 -47.83 68.51
N MET A 461 -118.35 -48.93 68.22
CA MET A 461 -119.66 -49.14 67.55
C MET A 461 -119.84 -48.76 66.06
N GLY A 462 -120.53 -49.54 65.21
CA GLY A 462 -121.10 -50.90 65.39
C GLY A 462 -121.94 -51.41 64.18
N ASN A 463 -122.26 -52.73 64.17
CA ASN A 463 -123.20 -53.49 63.31
C ASN A 463 -122.86 -53.95 61.85
N SER A 464 -122.47 -55.24 61.74
CA SER A 464 -123.28 -56.35 61.16
C SER A 464 -123.62 -56.52 59.64
N ARG A 465 -123.11 -57.64 59.05
CA ARG A 465 -123.69 -58.53 57.97
C ARG A 465 -123.72 -57.98 56.51
N LEU A 466 -123.60 -58.77 55.41
CA LEU A 466 -123.29 -60.20 55.10
C LEU A 466 -122.87 -60.41 53.61
N LEU A 467 -122.13 -61.50 53.29
CA LEU A 467 -122.12 -62.35 52.05
C LEU A 467 -121.64 -61.87 50.63
N THR A 468 -120.45 -62.38 50.20
CA THR A 468 -120.08 -63.12 48.92
C THR A 468 -120.39 -62.58 47.48
N PRO A 469 -119.77 -63.10 46.37
CA PRO A 469 -118.64 -64.06 46.21
C PRO A 469 -117.51 -63.70 45.17
N MET A 470 -116.53 -64.64 45.09
CA MET A 470 -115.46 -64.97 44.10
C MET A 470 -115.94 -65.15 42.60
N PRO A 471 -115.10 -65.41 41.53
CA PRO A 471 -113.87 -66.28 41.50
C PRO A 471 -112.74 -66.16 40.40
N ASN A 472 -111.55 -66.74 40.70
CA ASN A 472 -110.63 -67.60 39.87
C ASN A 472 -110.07 -67.12 38.48
N ARG A 473 -109.05 -67.74 37.80
CA ARG A 473 -108.25 -69.00 37.96
C ARG A 473 -106.78 -68.87 37.41
N THR A 474 -106.11 -69.97 37.03
CA THR A 474 -104.62 -70.16 37.02
C THR A 474 -103.99 -70.76 35.74
N ASN A 475 -102.68 -70.46 35.51
CA ASN A 475 -101.62 -71.25 34.78
C ASN A 475 -101.70 -71.53 33.26
N ALA A 476 -100.56 -71.40 32.53
CA ALA A 476 -99.90 -72.49 31.74
C ALA A 476 -98.60 -72.09 30.98
N THR A 477 -97.76 -73.11 30.73
CA THR A 477 -96.41 -73.29 30.12
C THR A 477 -96.19 -73.01 28.60
N GLY A 478 -94.92 -72.91 28.12
CA GLY A 478 -94.53 -73.10 26.70
C GLY A 478 -93.01 -73.00 26.36
N TYR A 479 -92.48 -73.75 25.38
CA TYR A 479 -91.03 -74.02 25.13
C TYR A 479 -90.54 -73.80 23.66
N LEU A 480 -89.23 -73.47 23.50
CA LEU A 480 -88.23 -73.90 22.46
C LEU A 480 -88.11 -73.38 20.98
N SER A 481 -86.85 -73.41 20.50
CA SER A 481 -86.30 -73.45 19.10
C SER A 481 -86.21 -72.12 18.29
N THR A 482 -85.35 -71.92 17.26
CA THR A 482 -84.50 -72.85 16.43
C THR A 482 -83.14 -72.21 15.98
N VAL A 483 -82.47 -72.73 14.93
CA VAL A 483 -81.07 -72.47 14.48
C VAL A 483 -81.02 -72.19 12.95
N ILE A 484 -80.03 -71.42 12.43
CA ILE A 484 -79.32 -71.63 11.11
C ILE A 484 -78.17 -70.62 10.86
N ARG A 485 -77.33 -70.87 9.84
CA ARG A 485 -75.99 -70.27 9.55
C ARG A 485 -75.74 -70.19 8.03
N GLN A 486 -75.26 -69.07 7.45
CA GLN A 486 -74.32 -69.09 6.29
C GLN A 486 -73.68 -67.76 5.81
N LYS A 487 -72.48 -67.95 5.22
CA LYS A 487 -71.43 -67.11 4.57
C LYS A 487 -71.77 -65.95 3.59
N ALA A 488 -70.71 -65.17 3.28
CA ALA A 488 -70.32 -64.59 1.95
C ALA A 488 -70.92 -63.23 1.48
N LYS A 489 -70.27 -62.36 0.66
CA LYS A 489 -68.83 -62.11 0.33
C LYS A 489 -68.63 -60.81 -0.53
N THR A 490 -67.66 -59.93 -0.19
CA THR A 490 -66.82 -59.05 -1.08
C THR A 490 -67.39 -57.98 -2.07
N THR A 491 -66.49 -57.06 -2.47
CA THR A 491 -66.58 -55.98 -3.52
C THR A 491 -67.36 -54.71 -3.11
N GLY A 492 -67.04 -53.48 -3.54
CA GLY A 492 -65.94 -52.85 -4.33
C GLY A 492 -66.32 -51.36 -4.60
N ALA A 493 -65.60 -50.42 -5.19
CA ALA A 493 -64.20 -50.13 -5.54
C ALA A 493 -64.21 -48.95 -6.58
N LYS A 494 -63.27 -47.99 -6.53
CA LYS A 494 -62.93 -46.99 -7.61
C LYS A 494 -63.94 -45.78 -7.81
N PRO A 495 -63.67 -44.75 -8.67
CA PRO A 495 -62.92 -43.54 -8.21
C PRO A 495 -63.26 -42.13 -8.81
N ALA A 496 -63.09 -41.05 -8.02
CA ALA A 496 -62.81 -39.64 -8.44
C ALA A 496 -63.86 -38.93 -9.36
N PRO A 497 -63.70 -37.64 -9.80
CA PRO A 497 -62.78 -36.57 -9.39
C PRO A 497 -63.42 -35.16 -9.12
N SER A 498 -62.59 -34.19 -8.72
CA SER A 498 -62.60 -32.74 -9.11
C SER A 498 -63.57 -31.65 -8.53
N VAL A 499 -62.96 -30.61 -7.94
CA VAL A 499 -63.12 -29.14 -8.24
C VAL A 499 -64.38 -28.34 -7.83
N LYS A 500 -64.22 -27.36 -6.90
CA LYS A 500 -64.47 -25.88 -7.10
C LYS A 500 -64.33 -24.98 -5.83
N ARG A 501 -63.61 -23.83 -5.99
CA ARG A 501 -63.86 -22.43 -5.53
C ARG A 501 -64.14 -22.09 -4.02
N LYS A 502 -64.00 -20.83 -3.53
CA LYS A 502 -63.04 -19.70 -3.73
C LYS A 502 -63.39 -18.51 -2.76
N MET A 503 -62.39 -17.76 -2.26
CA MET A 503 -62.43 -16.39 -1.66
C MET A 503 -63.04 -16.19 -0.23
N GLY A 504 -62.55 -15.16 0.49
CA GLY A 504 -63.07 -14.59 1.76
C GLY A 504 -64.03 -13.39 1.55
N PRO A 505 -64.07 -12.30 2.39
CA PRO A 505 -63.03 -11.73 3.28
C PRO A 505 -63.52 -11.21 4.67
N HIS A 506 -62.75 -10.30 5.33
CA HIS A 506 -63.07 -9.06 6.14
C HIS A 506 -64.52 -8.74 6.66
N PRO A 507 -64.76 -7.71 7.54
CA PRO A 507 -63.92 -6.95 8.52
C PRO A 507 -64.67 -6.59 9.87
N GLU A 508 -64.12 -5.66 10.69
CA GLU A 508 -64.84 -4.63 11.51
C GLU A 508 -65.81 -5.09 12.66
N GLU A 509 -66.35 -4.27 13.61
CA GLU A 509 -66.23 -2.84 13.98
C GLU A 509 -66.64 -2.53 15.47
N SER A 510 -66.35 -1.31 15.96
CA SER A 510 -67.15 -0.50 16.92
C SER A 510 -67.18 -0.91 18.43
N LEU A 511 -67.41 -0.03 19.44
CA LEU A 511 -68.39 1.07 19.60
C LEU A 511 -68.00 2.18 20.63
N ALA A 512 -68.57 3.40 20.42
CA ALA A 512 -69.08 4.35 21.45
C ALA A 512 -68.09 5.15 22.37
N LYS A 513 -68.41 6.34 22.93
CA LYS A 513 -69.49 7.37 22.76
C LYS A 513 -69.13 8.69 23.50
N ARG A 514 -69.62 9.86 23.02
CA ARG A 514 -69.86 11.17 23.73
C ARG A 514 -68.64 11.88 24.38
N SER A 515 -68.26 13.15 24.16
CA SER A 515 -68.91 14.47 23.95
C SER A 515 -69.18 15.30 25.23
N ILE A 516 -68.62 16.54 25.33
CA ILE A 516 -69.23 17.83 25.82
C ILE A 516 -68.23 18.86 26.46
N LEU A 517 -68.30 20.13 25.98
CA LEU A 517 -67.93 21.45 26.56
C LEU A 517 -66.46 21.95 26.80
N LYS A 518 -66.19 23.08 26.12
CA LYS A 518 -65.58 24.39 26.54
C LYS A 518 -64.07 24.60 26.72
N ASP A 519 -63.69 25.82 26.34
CA ASP A 519 -62.38 26.47 26.39
C ASP A 519 -62.04 27.03 27.79
N LEU A 520 -60.73 27.23 28.06
CA LEU A 520 -60.18 28.53 28.48
C LEU A 520 -58.64 28.57 28.61
N ALA A 521 -58.07 29.73 28.28
CA ALA A 521 -56.90 30.39 28.87
C ALA A 521 -55.46 29.80 28.76
N SER A 522 -54.63 30.50 27.99
CA SER A 522 -53.27 30.90 28.43
C SER A 522 -53.39 31.95 29.56
N PRO A 523 -52.34 32.23 30.37
CA PRO A 523 -51.50 33.42 30.05
C PRO A 523 -50.04 33.45 30.57
N ASN A 524 -49.19 34.18 29.82
CA ASN A 524 -48.43 35.40 30.20
C ASN A 524 -48.37 35.86 31.69
N VAL A 525 -47.38 36.61 32.23
CA VAL A 525 -46.02 37.14 31.85
C VAL A 525 -45.43 37.86 33.12
N PHE A 526 -44.19 38.40 33.06
CA PHE A 526 -43.49 39.28 34.06
C PHE A 526 -42.86 38.55 35.29
N VAL A 527 -41.81 39.04 35.98
CA VAL A 527 -41.14 40.38 36.02
C VAL A 527 -39.59 40.29 35.93
N LYS A 528 -38.97 41.42 35.52
CA LYS A 528 -37.57 41.90 35.75
C LYS A 528 -37.04 41.72 37.21
N PRO A 529 -35.72 41.91 37.56
CA PRO A 529 -34.87 43.02 37.07
C PRO A 529 -33.31 42.91 37.02
N ARG A 530 -32.70 43.95 36.38
CA ARG A 530 -31.37 44.58 36.68
C ARG A 530 -30.05 43.82 36.36
N THR A 531 -28.97 44.44 35.81
CA THR A 531 -28.79 45.72 35.06
C THR A 531 -27.40 45.86 34.39
N VAL A 532 -27.29 46.76 33.38
CA VAL A 532 -26.10 47.61 33.02
C VAL A 532 -24.89 46.91 32.35
N LYS A 533 -24.32 47.29 31.18
CA LYS A 533 -24.48 48.32 30.08
C LYS A 533 -24.08 47.60 28.75
N LYS A 534 -24.09 48.07 27.49
CA LYS A 534 -24.40 49.29 26.66
C LYS A 534 -24.77 48.74 25.23
N VAL A 535 -25.39 49.33 24.20
CA VAL A 535 -25.72 50.70 23.70
C VAL A 535 -24.52 51.48 23.11
N THR A 536 -24.34 51.69 21.80
CA THR A 536 -25.05 51.40 20.51
C THR A 536 -23.97 51.35 19.38
N LYS A 537 -24.06 50.70 18.19
CA LYS A 537 -25.06 50.61 17.08
C LYS A 537 -25.22 51.89 16.19
N PRO A 538 -25.04 51.82 14.85
CA PRO A 538 -25.24 52.96 13.90
C PRO A 538 -26.26 52.71 12.75
N PRO A 539 -26.71 53.76 12.01
CA PRO A 539 -27.43 53.60 10.73
C PRO A 539 -27.02 54.52 9.53
N LYS A 540 -27.14 53.93 8.33
CA LYS A 540 -27.44 54.43 6.94
C LYS A 540 -27.86 55.91 6.69
N ILE A 541 -27.56 56.47 5.49
CA ILE A 541 -28.52 56.90 4.40
C ILE A 541 -27.90 57.77 3.25
N VAL A 542 -28.08 57.34 1.99
CA VAL A 542 -28.36 58.04 0.68
C VAL A 542 -27.57 59.29 0.17
N ALA A 543 -26.72 59.05 -0.85
CA ALA A 543 -26.62 59.63 -2.23
C ALA A 543 -26.31 61.11 -2.63
N THR A 544 -25.74 61.20 -3.86
CA THR A 544 -25.83 62.22 -4.95
C THR A 544 -24.90 63.46 -5.08
N MET A 545 -24.24 63.53 -6.26
CA MET A 545 -23.87 64.68 -7.14
C MET A 545 -22.77 65.73 -6.81
N HIS A 546 -21.61 65.52 -7.46
CA HIS A 546 -20.98 66.38 -8.50
C HIS A 546 -20.33 67.78 -8.25
N MET A 547 -19.26 68.01 -9.04
CA MET A 547 -18.65 69.27 -9.55
C MET A 547 -17.59 70.09 -8.76
N ALA A 548 -16.37 70.11 -9.36
CA ALA A 548 -15.35 71.18 -9.48
C ALA A 548 -14.67 71.83 -8.22
N GLY A 549 -13.36 72.16 -8.25
CA GLY A 549 -12.31 71.88 -9.25
C GLY A 549 -11.15 72.91 -9.29
N LYS A 550 -10.11 72.64 -10.12
CA LYS A 550 -8.92 73.47 -10.45
C LYS A 550 -7.87 73.60 -9.31
N ARG A 551 -6.56 73.79 -9.55
CA ARG A 551 -5.70 73.93 -10.77
C ARG A 551 -4.33 73.23 -10.48
N ARG A 552 -3.15 73.41 -11.12
CA ARG A 552 -2.59 74.41 -12.06
C ARG A 552 -1.69 73.80 -13.17
N SER A 553 -0.44 73.48 -12.87
CA SER A 553 0.69 73.16 -13.79
C SER A 553 1.89 72.67 -12.93
N SER A 554 3.12 72.33 -13.39
CA SER A 554 3.85 72.44 -14.68
C SER A 554 5.15 71.61 -14.56
N GLY A 555 5.77 71.05 -15.60
CA GLY A 555 5.40 70.95 -17.03
C GLY A 555 6.55 70.45 -17.92
N ARG A 556 6.25 70.14 -19.21
CA ARG A 556 7.10 70.05 -20.44
C ARG A 556 8.62 69.73 -20.33
N HIS A 557 9.21 68.87 -21.17
CA HIS A 557 9.28 69.08 -22.64
C HIS A 557 9.54 67.80 -23.48
N ARG A 558 9.24 67.87 -24.79
CA ARG A 558 9.64 66.91 -25.86
C ARG A 558 11.01 67.30 -26.47
N ARG A 559 11.80 66.31 -26.93
CA ARG A 559 12.52 66.21 -28.25
C ARG A 559 13.35 64.91 -28.28
N LEU A 560 13.23 64.01 -29.26
CA LEU A 560 13.72 63.98 -30.67
C LEU A 560 15.17 63.47 -30.86
N SER A 561 15.28 62.33 -31.57
CA SER A 561 16.30 61.91 -32.56
C SER A 561 17.81 62.01 -32.27
N GLY A 562 18.52 60.88 -32.42
CA GLY A 562 19.97 60.80 -32.61
C GLY A 562 20.38 59.45 -33.25
N ARG A 563 21.30 59.47 -34.23
CA ARG A 563 21.78 58.30 -35.00
C ARG A 563 23.33 58.33 -35.06
N ASN A 564 23.94 57.22 -35.51
CA ASN A 564 25.38 56.98 -35.80
C ASN A 564 26.15 56.27 -34.66
N ARG A 565 27.00 55.25 -34.88
CA ARG A 565 27.49 54.52 -36.09
C ARG A 565 28.65 55.13 -36.91
N SER A 566 29.87 55.14 -36.34
CA SER A 566 31.19 55.11 -37.04
C SER A 566 32.32 54.92 -36.00
N ARG A 567 33.25 53.95 -36.07
CA ARG A 567 34.33 53.61 -37.04
C ARG A 567 35.59 54.50 -36.94
N GLY A 568 36.75 53.86 -36.74
CA GLY A 568 38.10 54.41 -36.95
C GLY A 568 38.79 55.04 -35.72
N SER A 569 40.13 55.01 -35.57
CA SER A 569 41.13 54.32 -36.40
C SER A 569 42.49 54.12 -35.73
N ILE A 570 43.07 52.94 -35.97
CA ILE A 570 44.48 52.53 -35.85
C ILE A 570 45.44 53.50 -36.58
N PRO A 571 46.60 53.84 -36.01
CA PRO A 571 47.93 53.45 -36.55
C PRO A 571 48.94 53.05 -35.44
N LYS A 572 50.12 52.44 -35.64
CA LYS A 572 50.83 51.64 -36.69
C LYS A 572 52.18 51.21 -36.04
N ILE A 573 52.99 50.21 -36.42
CA ILE A 573 52.98 49.02 -37.32
C ILE A 573 54.19 48.13 -36.87
N ARG A 574 54.53 46.94 -37.42
CA ARG A 574 55.41 46.75 -38.59
C ARG A 574 55.50 45.27 -39.02
N GLU A 575 55.21 45.02 -40.29
CA GLU A 575 55.37 43.77 -41.08
C GLU A 575 56.53 44.01 -42.10
N PRO A 576 56.78 43.23 -43.19
CA PRO A 576 56.19 41.96 -43.69
C PRO A 576 57.29 40.87 -43.93
N SER A 577 57.15 39.75 -44.65
CA SER A 577 56.21 39.23 -45.70
C SER A 577 56.34 37.67 -45.75
N THR A 578 55.67 36.80 -46.54
CA THR A 578 54.47 36.70 -47.43
C THR A 578 54.36 35.20 -47.85
N ASP A 579 53.30 34.61 -48.44
CA ASP A 579 52.00 35.10 -48.93
C ASP A 579 50.90 33.98 -48.87
N SER A 580 49.69 34.31 -49.36
CA SER A 580 48.51 33.48 -49.76
C SER A 580 48.68 31.95 -49.97
N ASP A 581 47.64 31.10 -49.79
CA ASP A 581 46.22 31.37 -50.09
C ASP A 581 45.19 30.50 -49.30
N SER A 582 43.90 30.73 -49.55
CA SER A 582 42.73 30.05 -48.95
C SER A 582 42.11 28.99 -49.91
N THR A 583 41.57 27.85 -49.46
CA THR A 583 40.21 27.67 -48.88
C THR A 583 39.97 26.16 -48.55
N SER A 584 38.78 25.80 -48.02
CA SER A 584 38.28 24.42 -47.72
C SER A 584 39.09 23.61 -46.69
N TYR A 585 38.53 22.82 -45.77
CA TYR A 585 37.19 22.23 -45.60
C TYR A 585 36.81 21.08 -46.56
N GLU A 586 37.79 20.33 -47.04
CA GLU A 586 37.59 18.99 -47.60
C GLU A 586 38.63 18.00 -47.05
N PHE A 587 38.51 17.58 -45.77
CA PHE A 587 39.06 16.30 -45.29
C PHE A 587 38.50 15.83 -43.92
N PHE A 588 37.19 16.00 -43.70
CA PHE A 588 36.48 15.29 -42.61
C PHE A 588 35.10 14.70 -43.02
N GLU A 589 34.86 14.56 -44.33
CA GLU A 589 33.76 13.75 -44.87
C GLU A 589 34.30 12.42 -45.42
N THR A 590 34.63 11.47 -44.54
CA THR A 590 34.93 10.09 -44.95
C THR A 590 34.61 9.02 -43.90
N TYR A 591 33.78 9.35 -42.90
CA TYR A 591 33.27 8.37 -41.93
C TYR A 591 31.75 8.46 -41.63
N LEU A 592 31.01 9.27 -42.40
CA LEU A 592 29.56 9.43 -42.27
C LEU A 592 28.88 9.65 -43.64
N ASP A 593 28.67 8.59 -44.42
CA ASP A 593 27.47 8.53 -45.27
C ASP A 593 26.80 7.15 -45.15
N GLY A 594 25.54 7.17 -44.72
CA GLY A 594 24.86 6.06 -44.05
C GLY A 594 23.50 6.51 -43.49
N ARG A 595 22.72 7.17 -44.35
CA ARG A 595 21.49 7.93 -44.05
C ARG A 595 20.37 6.99 -43.54
N SER A 596 19.31 7.45 -42.85
CA SER A 596 18.57 8.70 -43.07
C SER A 596 17.75 9.19 -41.88
N PRO A 597 17.50 10.51 -41.76
CA PRO A 597 16.59 11.09 -40.76
C PRO A 597 15.12 11.11 -41.22
N CYS A 598 14.20 11.29 -40.26
CA CYS A 598 12.83 11.73 -40.52
C CYS A 598 12.38 12.78 -39.49
N ARG A 599 11.41 13.62 -39.87
CA ARG A 599 11.08 14.87 -39.17
C ARG A 599 9.99 14.70 -38.10
N SER A 600 10.09 15.52 -37.06
CA SER A 600 8.96 15.84 -36.18
C SER A 600 7.88 16.65 -36.93
N SER A 601 6.60 16.35 -36.69
CA SER A 601 5.60 17.31 -36.16
C SER A 601 4.15 16.86 -36.37
N MET A 602 3.34 16.95 -35.32
CA MET A 602 2.00 17.56 -35.39
C MET A 602 1.45 17.84 -33.98
N MET A 603 0.65 18.90 -33.85
CA MET A 603 -0.21 19.14 -32.69
C MET A 603 -1.62 18.63 -32.98
N LEU A 604 -2.39 18.21 -31.97
CA LEU A 604 -3.66 18.86 -31.61
C LEU A 604 -4.23 18.39 -30.25
N LYS A 605 -5.09 19.26 -29.71
CA LYS A 605 -5.67 19.42 -28.36
C LYS A 605 -6.34 18.21 -27.66
N PRO A 606 -6.55 18.30 -26.31
CA PRO A 606 -7.37 17.40 -25.46
C PRO A 606 -8.83 17.94 -25.35
N PRO A 607 -9.67 17.64 -24.32
CA PRO A 607 -9.62 16.65 -23.22
C PRO A 607 -10.94 15.83 -23.05
N VAL A 608 -11.05 15.03 -21.98
CA VAL A 608 -12.14 15.13 -20.96
C VAL A 608 -11.59 14.65 -19.61
N GLU A 609 -11.80 15.41 -18.52
CA GLU A 609 -11.51 15.00 -17.14
C GLU A 609 -12.79 14.57 -16.40
N ASN A 610 -12.66 13.70 -15.39
CA ASN A 610 -12.90 13.96 -13.95
C ASN A 610 -13.04 12.59 -13.24
N ASP A 611 -12.36 12.24 -12.14
CA ASP A 611 -11.84 12.97 -10.97
C ASP A 611 -12.90 13.24 -9.86
N LYS A 612 -12.39 13.28 -8.62
CA LYS A 612 -12.97 13.73 -7.33
C LYS A 612 -13.80 12.75 -6.47
N LEU A 613 -13.85 12.86 -5.12
CA LEU A 613 -12.85 13.19 -4.07
C LEU A 613 -13.52 13.39 -2.67
N ASN A 614 -12.85 12.95 -1.58
CA ASN A 614 -12.76 13.64 -0.26
C ASN A 614 -13.97 13.57 0.76
N PRO A 615 -13.96 14.21 1.97
CA PRO A 615 -13.81 13.47 3.25
C PRO A 615 -14.62 14.00 4.49
N ASP A 616 -14.37 13.50 5.72
CA ASP A 616 -13.79 14.26 6.89
C ASP A 616 -13.53 13.34 8.14
N THR A 617 -12.82 13.59 9.28
CA THR A 617 -12.21 14.74 10.03
C THR A 617 -13.08 15.35 11.17
N PRO A 618 -12.60 15.73 12.38
CA PRO A 618 -11.50 15.21 13.24
C PRO A 618 -11.76 15.22 14.80
N HIS A 619 -10.72 14.87 15.60
CA HIS A 619 -10.44 15.25 17.04
C HIS A 619 -11.27 14.56 18.17
N CYS A 620 -10.83 14.43 19.45
CA CYS A 620 -9.63 14.95 20.16
C CYS A 620 -9.16 14.14 21.43
N SER A 621 -7.87 14.32 21.79
CA SER A 621 -7.28 14.50 23.16
C SER A 621 -7.08 13.38 24.24
N LYS A 622 -5.77 13.10 24.51
CA LYS A 622 -5.01 13.30 25.79
C LYS A 622 -4.95 12.27 26.97
N LEU A 623 -3.71 11.80 27.27
CA LEU A 623 -2.97 11.82 28.57
C LEU A 623 -3.32 10.77 29.70
N PRO A 624 -2.46 10.52 30.74
CA PRO A 624 -1.12 9.87 30.66
C PRO A 624 -0.89 8.63 31.62
N PRO A 625 0.03 8.55 32.62
CA PRO A 625 1.18 7.60 32.56
C PRO A 625 1.47 6.74 33.84
N THR A 626 2.45 5.81 33.75
CA THR A 626 3.56 5.48 34.71
C THR A 626 4.10 4.06 34.40
N ARG A 627 5.40 3.80 34.19
CA ARG A 627 6.65 3.91 34.99
C ARG A 627 6.89 2.78 36.01
N THR A 628 7.80 1.86 35.64
CA THR A 628 8.96 1.33 36.40
C THR A 628 8.85 1.04 37.90
N PRO A 629 9.52 -0.05 38.34
CA PRO A 629 10.66 0.18 39.25
C PRO A 629 11.95 -0.51 38.80
N ALA A 630 13.08 -0.07 39.34
CA ALA A 630 14.40 -0.66 39.14
C ALA A 630 15.15 -0.76 40.47
N SER A 631 16.09 -1.70 40.54
CA SER A 631 17.16 -1.84 41.55
C SER A 631 16.76 -2.07 43.03
N ALA A 632 17.59 -2.86 43.71
CA ALA A 632 17.89 -2.66 45.12
C ALA A 632 19.25 -3.28 45.45
N SER A 633 20.04 -2.58 46.26
CA SER A 633 21.00 -3.22 47.16
C SER A 633 21.07 -2.37 48.43
N TRP A 634 21.28 -3.04 49.58
CA TRP A 634 21.30 -2.46 50.94
C TRP A 634 19.91 -2.07 51.51
N TRP A 635 19.88 -1.92 52.84
CA TRP A 635 18.77 -2.31 53.75
C TRP A 635 18.05 -1.09 54.40
N GLU A 636 16.91 -1.17 55.12
CA GLU A 636 16.58 -2.02 56.29
C GLU A 636 15.06 -2.22 56.57
N LEU A 637 14.77 -3.32 57.29
CA LEU A 637 13.68 -3.58 58.26
C LEU A 637 12.17 -3.39 57.93
N ALA A 638 11.48 -4.56 57.95
CA ALA A 638 10.33 -4.88 58.81
C ALA A 638 8.85 -4.77 58.33
N ASP A 639 8.40 -5.85 57.66
CA ASP A 639 7.42 -6.85 58.19
C ASP A 639 5.88 -6.77 57.88
N LYS A 640 5.35 -7.96 57.55
CA LYS A 640 3.95 -8.51 57.60
C LYS A 640 2.81 -8.21 56.56
N THR A 641 2.35 -9.35 55.99
CA THR A 641 0.97 -9.87 55.75
C THR A 641 0.14 -9.63 54.45
N THR A 642 0.08 -10.68 53.61
CA THR A 642 -1.11 -11.33 52.95
C THR A 642 -2.05 -10.54 51.98
N SER A 643 -2.63 -11.10 50.89
CA SER A 643 -2.46 -12.40 50.18
C SER A 643 -3.27 -12.51 48.85
N HIS A 644 -2.70 -13.14 47.81
CA HIS A 644 -3.31 -13.91 46.68
C HIS A 644 -4.55 -13.44 45.87
N SER A 645 -4.40 -13.32 44.54
CA SER A 645 -5.20 -14.02 43.48
C SER A 645 -4.68 -13.68 42.05
N TRP A 646 -5.24 -14.28 40.98
CA TRP A 646 -4.60 -14.42 39.65
C TRP A 646 -5.42 -13.88 38.45
N GLY A 647 -4.71 -13.28 37.47
CA GLY A 647 -4.74 -13.70 36.05
C GLY A 647 -5.72 -13.05 35.04
N VAL A 648 -5.18 -12.56 33.92
CA VAL A 648 -5.53 -12.82 32.48
C VAL A 648 -4.80 -11.79 31.58
N VAL A 649 -4.53 -12.16 30.32
CA VAL A 649 -3.83 -11.36 29.28
C VAL A 649 -4.65 -11.43 27.98
N ASP A 650 -4.60 -10.38 27.15
CA ASP A 650 -5.31 -10.28 25.86
C ASP A 650 -4.35 -9.87 24.72
N THR A 651 -4.68 -10.17 23.46
CA THR A 651 -3.69 -10.19 22.35
C THR A 651 -4.16 -9.66 20.99
N CYS A 652 -3.28 -8.87 20.35
CA CYS A 652 -3.09 -8.66 18.90
C CYS A 652 -4.21 -8.04 18.02
N GLU A 653 -3.81 -7.02 17.23
CA GLU A 653 -4.55 -6.43 16.11
C GLU A 653 -3.68 -6.46 14.82
N TYR A 654 -4.19 -5.85 13.73
CA TYR A 654 -3.59 -5.52 12.41
C TYR A 654 -3.96 -6.44 11.23
N PRO A 655 -4.02 -5.93 9.97
CA PRO A 655 -3.49 -4.65 9.49
C PRO A 655 -4.50 -3.59 9.01
N SER A 656 -4.34 -2.34 9.48
CA SER A 656 -5.13 -1.16 9.09
C SER A 656 -4.42 -0.21 8.10
N VAL A 657 -3.18 -0.51 7.71
CA VAL A 657 -2.21 0.44 7.11
C VAL A 657 -2.66 1.03 5.77
N LEU A 658 -3.09 0.20 4.83
CA LEU A 658 -3.43 0.63 3.45
C LEU A 658 -4.59 1.62 3.39
N LEU A 659 -5.59 1.49 4.28
CA LEU A 659 -6.73 2.41 4.32
C LEU A 659 -6.33 3.80 4.88
N ASN A 660 -5.32 3.84 5.75
CA ASN A 660 -4.80 5.09 6.31
C ASN A 660 -3.97 5.89 5.30
N GLN A 661 -3.20 5.23 4.42
CA GLN A 661 -2.40 5.93 3.41
C GLN A 661 -3.26 6.71 2.40
N MET A 662 -4.34 6.12 1.86
CA MET A 662 -5.25 6.81 0.93
C MET A 662 -6.01 7.99 1.57
N MET A 663 -6.10 8.04 2.91
CA MET A 663 -6.67 9.17 3.66
C MET A 663 -5.63 10.27 3.97
N ALA A 664 -4.34 10.00 3.77
CA ALA A 664 -3.26 10.80 4.34
C ALA A 664 -2.86 12.03 3.50
N THR A 665 -2.64 11.88 2.18
CA THR A 665 -2.16 13.02 1.37
C THR A 665 -3.26 14.03 1.06
N THR A 666 -4.52 13.59 0.91
CA THR A 666 -5.62 14.44 0.41
C THR A 666 -5.88 15.66 1.30
N LYS A 667 -5.78 15.49 2.63
CA LYS A 667 -5.95 16.58 3.60
C LYS A 667 -4.76 17.55 3.58
N LYS A 668 -3.55 17.02 3.41
CA LYS A 668 -2.30 17.81 3.28
C LYS A 668 -2.31 18.63 1.98
N LEU A 669 -2.69 18.03 0.85
CA LEU A 669 -2.88 18.71 -0.43
C LEU A 669 -3.96 19.81 -0.35
N ALA A 670 -5.09 19.54 0.32
CA ALA A 670 -6.14 20.54 0.53
C ALA A 670 -5.66 21.73 1.40
N ALA A 671 -4.89 21.45 2.46
CA ALA A 671 -4.31 22.49 3.33
C ALA A 671 -3.25 23.33 2.60
N LEU A 672 -2.33 22.69 1.86
CA LEU A 672 -1.32 23.34 1.03
C LEU A 672 -1.97 24.26 -0.03
N ARG A 673 -2.97 23.75 -0.77
CA ARG A 673 -3.75 24.55 -1.73
C ARG A 673 -4.58 25.66 -1.07
N GLY A 674 -4.83 25.56 0.23
CA GLY A 674 -5.37 26.65 1.06
C GLY A 674 -4.36 27.78 1.23
N LEU A 675 -3.11 27.45 1.59
CA LEU A 675 -2.01 28.42 1.71
C LEU A 675 -1.60 29.02 0.36
N MET A 676 -1.55 28.23 -0.71
CA MET A 676 -1.23 28.72 -2.07
C MET A 676 -2.15 29.84 -2.54
N LYS A 677 -3.42 29.85 -2.13
CA LYS A 677 -4.39 30.91 -2.46
C LYS A 677 -4.13 32.24 -1.73
N LYS A 678 -3.40 32.19 -0.62
CA LYS A 678 -3.00 33.38 0.16
C LYS A 678 -1.84 33.03 1.09
N ILE A 679 -0.62 33.22 0.59
CA ILE A 679 0.64 33.06 1.34
C ILE A 679 0.59 33.94 2.60
N PRO A 680 0.77 33.40 3.82
CA PRO A 680 0.57 34.16 5.06
C PRO A 680 1.39 35.44 5.19
N SER A 681 2.65 35.43 4.79
CA SER A 681 3.61 36.54 4.92
C SER A 681 3.40 37.68 3.91
N THR A 682 2.99 37.37 2.68
CA THR A 682 2.84 38.36 1.59
C THR A 682 1.38 38.72 1.29
N GLY A 683 0.45 37.80 1.58
CA GLY A 683 -0.94 37.89 1.14
C GLY A 683 -1.16 37.61 -0.35
N GLU A 684 -0.12 37.26 -1.11
CA GLU A 684 -0.22 36.92 -2.53
C GLU A 684 -0.69 35.46 -2.76
N ALA A 685 -1.12 35.16 -3.99
CA ALA A 685 -1.47 33.82 -4.44
C ALA A 685 -0.42 33.26 -5.41
N ILE A 686 -0.30 31.92 -5.44
CA ILE A 686 0.49 31.13 -6.38
C ILE A 686 -0.34 29.98 -6.96
N ASP A 687 -0.07 29.63 -8.21
CA ASP A 687 -0.82 28.63 -8.98
C ASP A 687 -0.19 27.24 -8.92
N ALA A 688 1.12 27.18 -8.67
CA ALA A 688 1.88 25.97 -8.38
C ALA A 688 2.89 26.19 -7.26
N TYR A 689 3.21 25.14 -6.51
CA TYR A 689 4.27 25.12 -5.50
C TYR A 689 5.20 23.92 -5.73
N ILE A 690 6.51 24.16 -5.73
CA ILE A 690 7.55 23.15 -5.94
C ILE A 690 8.18 22.80 -4.59
N ILE A 691 8.32 21.50 -4.35
CA ILE A 691 8.79 20.89 -3.09
C ILE A 691 9.92 19.90 -3.47
N PRO A 692 11.17 20.37 -3.52
CA PRO A 692 12.33 19.50 -3.76
C PRO A 692 12.58 18.56 -2.56
N THR A 693 13.55 17.66 -2.70
CA THR A 693 14.02 16.83 -1.58
C THR A 693 15.11 17.55 -0.77
N ASP A 694 15.91 18.38 -1.44
CA ASP A 694 17.06 19.10 -0.91
C ASP A 694 16.76 19.89 0.38
N ASP A 695 17.72 19.91 1.30
CA ASP A 695 17.74 20.82 2.46
C ASP A 695 18.33 22.20 2.10
N ALA A 696 18.58 23.05 3.10
CA ALA A 696 19.17 24.38 2.93
C ALA A 696 20.66 24.38 2.50
N HIS A 697 21.30 23.20 2.45
CA HIS A 697 22.71 22.97 2.12
C HIS A 697 22.89 22.15 0.82
N GLN A 698 21.79 21.59 0.30
CA GLN A 698 21.71 20.69 -0.85
C GLN A 698 22.35 19.32 -0.56
N SER A 699 22.14 18.81 0.66
CA SER A 699 22.46 17.45 1.06
C SER A 699 21.61 16.42 0.30
N GLU A 700 22.23 15.32 -0.18
CA GLU A 700 21.52 14.23 -0.86
C GLU A 700 20.66 13.40 0.11
N TYR A 701 21.23 13.04 1.26
CA TYR A 701 20.47 12.50 2.38
C TYR A 701 20.11 13.66 3.30
N ILE A 702 18.88 13.66 3.80
CA ILE A 702 18.30 14.70 4.65
C ILE A 702 17.92 14.12 6.01
N CYS A 703 17.76 14.98 7.03
CA CYS A 703 17.17 14.54 8.30
C CYS A 703 15.64 14.58 8.25
N ASP A 704 14.97 13.93 9.20
CA ASP A 704 13.52 13.75 9.17
C ASP A 704 12.73 15.07 9.24
N HIS A 705 13.28 16.12 9.86
CA HIS A 705 12.73 17.48 9.86
C HIS A 705 12.57 18.05 8.44
N ASP A 706 13.55 17.79 7.56
CA ASP A 706 13.58 18.37 6.22
C ASP A 706 12.86 17.51 5.17
N ASN A 707 12.34 16.33 5.54
CA ASN A 707 11.68 15.35 4.65
C ASN A 707 10.25 15.75 4.21
N ARG A 708 10.09 17.04 3.87
CA ARG A 708 8.85 17.71 3.44
C ARG A 708 8.19 17.03 2.25
N ARG A 709 9.00 16.51 1.31
CA ARG A 709 8.52 15.77 0.15
C ARG A 709 7.85 14.46 0.56
N SER A 710 8.49 13.63 1.39
CA SER A 710 7.83 12.42 1.91
C SER A 710 6.57 12.75 2.71
N TYR A 711 6.61 13.79 3.55
CA TYR A 711 5.43 14.24 4.27
C TYR A 711 4.24 14.55 3.34
N ILE A 712 4.43 15.26 2.22
CA ILE A 712 3.32 15.69 1.36
C ILE A 712 2.77 14.58 0.45
N CYS A 713 3.62 13.66 -0.03
CA CYS A 713 3.22 12.66 -1.06
C CYS A 713 3.34 11.18 -0.65
N GLY A 714 3.96 10.87 0.50
CA GLY A 714 4.17 9.49 0.98
C GLY A 714 5.33 8.73 0.34
N PHE A 715 5.94 9.25 -0.74
CA PHE A 715 7.13 8.66 -1.36
C PHE A 715 8.41 9.07 -0.60
N ASP A 716 9.22 8.10 -0.20
CA ASP A 716 10.33 8.25 0.76
C ASP A 716 11.75 8.04 0.18
N GLY A 717 11.91 7.73 -1.10
CA GLY A 717 13.23 7.58 -1.75
C GLY A 717 14.14 8.82 -1.66
N SER A 718 15.46 8.69 -1.85
CA SER A 718 16.40 9.80 -1.64
C SER A 718 16.35 10.90 -2.71
N SER A 719 15.72 10.63 -3.86
CA SER A 719 15.68 11.54 -5.00
C SER A 719 14.25 11.82 -5.45
N GLY A 720 13.91 13.09 -5.62
CA GLY A 720 12.66 13.50 -6.25
C GLY A 720 12.30 14.97 -6.06
N THR A 721 11.25 15.42 -6.74
CA THR A 721 10.66 16.75 -6.56
C THR A 721 9.16 16.66 -6.75
N ALA A 722 8.42 17.01 -5.71
CA ALA A 722 6.98 17.12 -5.74
C ALA A 722 6.56 18.51 -6.28
N VAL A 723 5.51 18.55 -7.09
CA VAL A 723 4.95 19.78 -7.65
C VAL A 723 3.43 19.73 -7.51
N VAL A 724 2.86 20.69 -6.78
CA VAL A 724 1.42 20.76 -6.51
C VAL A 724 0.85 21.99 -7.19
N THR A 725 -0.14 21.83 -8.07
CA THR A 725 -0.90 22.95 -8.64
C THR A 725 -2.17 23.20 -7.82
N THR A 726 -2.96 24.22 -8.19
CA THR A 726 -4.30 24.45 -7.60
C THR A 726 -5.27 23.28 -7.77
N THR A 727 -5.02 22.37 -8.72
CA THR A 727 -5.86 21.22 -9.10
C THR A 727 -5.20 19.86 -8.86
N ASP A 728 -3.92 19.71 -9.25
CA ASP A 728 -3.22 18.45 -9.46
C ASP A 728 -1.95 18.32 -8.61
N ALA A 729 -1.37 17.13 -8.55
CA ALA A 729 -0.09 16.88 -7.90
C ALA A 729 0.77 15.89 -8.70
N TYR A 730 2.07 16.15 -8.75
CA TYR A 730 3.04 15.45 -9.58
C TYR A 730 4.31 15.16 -8.79
N LEU A 731 4.96 14.03 -9.06
CA LEU A 731 6.30 13.72 -8.52
C LEU A 731 7.25 13.42 -9.69
N TRP A 732 8.31 14.21 -9.84
CA TRP A 732 9.48 13.80 -10.63
C TRP A 732 10.41 12.96 -9.75
N THR A 733 10.87 11.82 -10.27
CA THR A 733 11.98 11.05 -9.69
C THR A 733 12.65 10.19 -10.78
N ASP A 734 13.88 9.75 -10.52
CA ASP A 734 14.75 9.07 -11.48
C ASP A 734 14.53 7.55 -11.56
N GLY A 735 15.25 6.90 -12.47
CA GLY A 735 15.10 5.48 -12.82
C GLY A 735 15.35 4.47 -11.70
N ARG A 736 15.97 4.87 -10.58
CA ARG A 736 16.10 4.05 -9.36
C ARG A 736 14.78 3.86 -8.62
N TYR A 737 13.84 4.80 -8.82
CA TYR A 737 12.69 5.01 -7.94
C TYR A 737 11.32 4.85 -8.61
N TYR A 738 11.26 4.59 -9.91
CA TYR A 738 9.98 4.46 -10.65
C TYR A 738 9.01 3.46 -9.99
N ASP A 739 9.49 2.29 -9.57
CA ASP A 739 8.63 1.21 -9.09
C ASP A 739 8.29 1.38 -7.61
N GLN A 740 9.16 2.02 -6.83
CA GLN A 740 8.87 2.46 -5.46
C GLN A 740 7.82 3.56 -5.44
N ALA A 741 7.98 4.60 -6.27
CA ALA A 741 6.99 5.66 -6.40
C ALA A 741 5.64 5.14 -6.93
N THR A 742 5.64 4.18 -7.86
CA THR A 742 4.41 3.52 -8.34
C THR A 742 3.69 2.71 -7.24
N LYS A 743 4.41 2.27 -6.19
CA LYS A 743 3.85 1.54 -5.03
C LYS A 743 3.44 2.46 -3.88
N GLN A 744 4.12 3.59 -3.68
CA GLN A 744 3.94 4.49 -2.53
C GLN A 744 2.99 5.68 -2.78
N LEU A 745 2.86 6.13 -4.03
CA LEU A 745 1.97 7.25 -4.36
C LEU A 745 0.50 6.81 -4.41
N ASP A 746 -0.39 7.62 -3.84
CA ASP A 746 -1.84 7.46 -4.01
C ASP A 746 -2.36 8.08 -5.32
N SER A 747 -3.65 7.88 -5.60
CA SER A 747 -4.32 8.31 -6.83
C SER A 747 -4.40 9.83 -7.06
N HIS A 748 -3.93 10.66 -6.12
CA HIS A 748 -3.85 12.12 -6.32
C HIS A 748 -2.52 12.57 -6.95
N TRP A 749 -1.54 11.67 -7.06
CA TRP A 749 -0.20 11.97 -7.54
C TRP A 749 0.10 11.31 -8.89
N THR A 750 0.54 12.11 -9.86
CA THR A 750 1.03 11.61 -11.16
C THR A 750 2.56 11.47 -11.12
N LEU A 751 3.05 10.25 -11.34
CA LEU A 751 4.49 9.95 -11.45
C LEU A 751 5.05 10.43 -12.79
N MET A 752 6.00 11.35 -12.73
CA MET A 752 6.79 11.87 -13.85
C MET A 752 8.16 11.18 -13.85
N LYS A 753 8.37 10.24 -14.77
CA LYS A 753 9.57 9.39 -14.84
C LYS A 753 10.75 10.15 -15.44
N ASP A 754 11.55 10.80 -14.58
CA ASP A 754 12.63 11.69 -15.00
C ASP A 754 13.79 10.93 -15.67
N GLY A 755 14.49 11.60 -16.58
CA GLY A 755 15.53 11.02 -17.43
C GLY A 755 15.03 10.32 -18.70
N LEU A 756 13.72 10.07 -18.87
CA LEU A 756 13.17 9.57 -20.13
C LEU A 756 13.05 10.71 -21.17
N PRO A 757 13.40 10.50 -22.46
CA PRO A 757 13.25 11.52 -23.51
C PRO A 757 11.83 12.04 -23.75
N THR A 758 10.82 11.36 -23.20
CA THR A 758 9.39 11.73 -23.25
C THR A 758 8.92 12.56 -22.06
N THR A 759 9.68 12.60 -20.95
CA THR A 759 9.33 13.35 -19.74
C THR A 759 9.87 14.79 -19.85
N PRO A 760 9.03 15.83 -19.73
CA PRO A 760 9.47 17.22 -19.73
C PRO A 760 10.16 17.60 -18.41
N SER A 761 11.04 18.60 -18.47
CA SER A 761 11.51 19.33 -17.27
C SER A 761 10.33 19.98 -16.54
N ILE A 762 10.48 20.21 -15.23
CA ILE A 762 9.43 20.83 -14.39
C ILE A 762 9.02 22.21 -14.93
N GLY A 763 9.97 23.05 -15.35
CA GLY A 763 9.67 24.36 -15.91
C GLY A 763 8.96 24.25 -17.26
N ALA A 764 9.44 23.42 -18.20
CA ALA A 764 8.76 23.19 -19.49
C ALA A 764 7.37 22.55 -19.35
N PHE A 765 7.15 21.73 -18.31
CA PHE A 765 5.83 21.22 -17.97
C PHE A 765 4.90 22.34 -17.48
N LEU A 766 5.31 23.09 -16.45
CA LEU A 766 4.50 24.15 -15.87
C LEU A 766 4.23 25.28 -16.87
N ALA A 767 5.22 25.63 -17.71
CA ALA A 767 5.10 26.57 -18.82
C ALA A 767 4.06 26.15 -19.89
N LYS A 768 3.70 24.86 -19.96
CA LYS A 768 2.68 24.31 -20.86
C LYS A 768 1.32 24.10 -20.16
N SER A 769 1.34 23.82 -18.86
CA SER A 769 0.15 23.45 -18.06
C SER A 769 -0.51 24.64 -17.36
N LEU A 770 0.22 25.73 -17.08
CA LEU A 770 -0.30 26.93 -16.42
C LEU A 770 -0.79 28.00 -17.41
N THR A 771 -1.54 28.96 -16.89
CA THR A 771 -2.01 30.13 -17.65
C THR A 771 -1.00 31.28 -17.64
N LYS A 772 -1.04 32.13 -18.67
CA LYS A 772 -0.26 33.38 -18.71
C LYS A 772 -0.56 34.25 -17.50
N GLY A 773 0.48 34.79 -16.88
CA GLY A 773 0.43 35.55 -15.62
C GLY A 773 0.41 34.69 -14.36
N SER A 774 0.52 33.35 -14.47
CA SER A 774 0.57 32.46 -13.30
C SER A 774 1.90 32.52 -12.57
N LYS A 775 1.84 32.31 -11.24
CA LYS A 775 3.00 32.32 -10.35
C LYS A 775 3.33 30.91 -9.83
N VAL A 776 4.58 30.51 -9.97
CA VAL A 776 5.14 29.26 -9.45
C VAL A 776 5.97 29.58 -8.20
N GLY A 777 5.52 29.14 -7.03
CA GLY A 777 6.26 29.30 -5.79
C GLY A 777 7.26 28.18 -5.54
N VAL A 778 8.39 28.50 -4.92
CA VAL A 778 9.34 27.53 -4.35
C VAL A 778 10.07 28.16 -3.17
N ASP A 779 10.48 27.36 -2.19
CA ASP A 779 11.34 27.83 -1.09
C ASP A 779 12.75 28.16 -1.64
N PRO A 780 13.22 29.42 -1.55
CA PRO A 780 14.51 29.81 -2.11
C PRO A 780 15.72 29.22 -1.35
N LYS A 781 15.54 28.64 -0.16
CA LYS A 781 16.59 27.91 0.57
C LYS A 781 16.79 26.50 0.03
N LEU A 782 15.72 25.84 -0.41
CA LEU A 782 15.71 24.42 -0.78
C LEU A 782 15.91 24.15 -2.27
N ILE A 783 16.13 25.18 -3.09
CA ILE A 783 16.42 25.03 -4.52
C ILE A 783 17.78 25.65 -4.86
N SER A 784 18.66 24.89 -5.51
CA SER A 784 19.95 25.42 -5.96
C SER A 784 19.79 26.53 -7.00
N PHE A 785 20.75 27.45 -7.06
CA PHE A 785 20.77 28.47 -8.12
C PHE A 785 20.84 27.84 -9.52
N ARG A 786 21.57 26.72 -9.66
CA ARG A 786 21.68 25.91 -10.88
C ARG A 786 20.34 25.35 -11.36
N THR A 787 19.47 24.90 -10.45
CA THR A 787 18.13 24.42 -10.80
C THR A 787 17.17 25.58 -11.07
N TRP A 788 17.27 26.68 -10.29
CA TRP A 788 16.41 27.86 -10.45
C TRP A 788 16.57 28.54 -11.82
N ALA A 789 17.82 28.80 -12.27
CA ALA A 789 18.04 29.68 -13.41
C ALA A 789 17.46 29.16 -14.76
N PRO A 790 17.61 27.87 -15.13
CA PRO A 790 16.95 27.32 -16.32
C PRO A 790 15.42 27.32 -16.19
N MET A 791 14.90 26.88 -15.03
CA MET A 791 13.46 26.80 -14.77
C MET A 791 12.78 28.18 -14.86
N LYS A 792 13.44 29.23 -14.36
CA LYS A 792 12.98 30.62 -14.51
C LYS A 792 12.87 31.01 -15.98
N ASN A 793 13.87 30.70 -16.79
CA ASN A 793 13.87 31.02 -18.22
C ASN A 793 12.78 30.25 -19.00
N GLU A 794 12.53 28.98 -18.63
CA GLU A 794 11.44 28.17 -19.21
C GLU A 794 10.05 28.77 -18.90
N LEU A 795 9.85 29.26 -17.68
CA LEU A 795 8.58 29.89 -17.24
C LEU A 795 8.39 31.29 -17.81
N GLU A 796 9.41 32.16 -17.80
CA GLU A 796 9.32 33.51 -18.37
C GLU A 796 9.04 33.48 -19.89
N ALA A 797 9.57 32.48 -20.61
CA ALA A 797 9.27 32.27 -22.03
C ALA A 797 7.78 31.96 -22.30
N ALA A 798 7.05 31.48 -21.28
CA ALA A 798 5.62 31.22 -21.33
C ALA A 798 4.75 32.32 -20.68
N ASP A 799 5.35 33.44 -20.24
CA ASP A 799 4.67 34.56 -19.55
C ASP A 799 4.19 34.16 -18.13
N CYS A 800 4.99 33.34 -17.43
CA CYS A 800 4.78 32.88 -16.05
C CYS A 800 5.98 33.25 -15.15
N ASP A 801 5.72 33.55 -13.87
CA ASP A 801 6.73 33.99 -12.91
C ASP A 801 7.18 32.86 -11.97
N LEU A 802 8.49 32.64 -11.81
CA LEU A 802 9.05 31.83 -10.71
C LEU A 802 9.34 32.74 -9.50
N VAL A 803 8.60 32.56 -8.40
CA VAL A 803 8.60 33.46 -7.24
C VAL A 803 9.16 32.79 -5.97
N PRO A 804 10.05 33.46 -5.22
CA PRO A 804 10.64 32.89 -4.01
C PRO A 804 9.71 33.04 -2.80
N VAL A 805 9.25 31.92 -2.24
CA VAL A 805 8.35 31.89 -1.08
C VAL A 805 9.18 31.57 0.16
N ARG A 806 9.54 32.60 0.94
CA ARG A 806 10.52 32.51 2.05
C ARG A 806 10.03 31.77 3.31
N GLU A 807 8.74 31.55 3.45
CA GLU A 807 8.16 30.66 4.46
C GLU A 807 7.79 29.34 3.80
N ASN A 808 8.22 28.20 4.36
CA ASN A 808 7.93 26.92 3.74
C ASN A 808 6.47 26.54 3.97
N LEU A 809 5.71 26.31 2.88
CA LEU A 809 4.28 26.03 2.99
C LEU A 809 3.98 24.62 3.52
N ILE A 810 4.99 23.73 3.57
CA ILE A 810 4.86 22.40 4.20
C ILE A 810 5.01 22.51 5.71
N ASP A 811 6.00 23.25 6.22
CA ASP A 811 6.25 23.42 7.66
C ASP A 811 5.05 24.05 8.38
N ILE A 812 4.27 24.88 7.66
CA ILE A 812 3.02 25.50 8.18
C ILE A 812 1.88 24.47 8.36
N ILE A 813 1.87 23.37 7.60
CA ILE A 813 0.85 22.30 7.71
C ILE A 813 1.35 21.06 8.47
N TRP A 814 2.66 20.90 8.63
CA TRP A 814 3.30 19.77 9.32
C TRP A 814 3.27 19.96 10.85
N THR A 815 2.09 19.81 11.43
CA THR A 815 1.84 20.03 12.88
C THR A 815 2.67 19.17 13.84
N ASP A 816 3.25 18.10 13.32
CA ASP A 816 4.03 17.06 14.00
C ASP A 816 5.44 16.91 13.37
N GLN A 817 6.00 17.99 12.82
CA GLN A 817 7.34 18.01 12.24
C GLN A 817 8.41 17.61 13.28
N PRO A 818 9.29 16.63 12.98
CA PRO A 818 10.41 16.29 13.84
C PRO A 818 11.32 17.51 14.06
N PRO A 819 11.94 17.68 15.24
CA PRO A 819 12.89 18.77 15.46
C PRO A 819 14.15 18.59 14.59
N GLN A 820 14.71 19.69 14.09
CA GLN A 820 16.02 19.69 13.42
C GLN A 820 17.09 19.07 14.33
N THR A 821 17.88 18.13 13.80
CA THR A 821 19.00 17.53 14.53
C THR A 821 20.01 18.60 14.97
N SER A 822 20.46 18.51 16.22
CA SER A 822 21.43 19.43 16.81
C SER A 822 22.43 18.66 17.68
N ASN A 823 23.17 17.75 17.05
CA ASN A 823 24.13 16.88 17.71
C ASN A 823 25.47 17.60 17.93
N THR A 824 26.18 17.24 19.00
CA THR A 824 27.52 17.77 19.29
C THR A 824 28.54 17.25 18.27
N THR A 825 29.34 18.16 17.73
CA THR A 825 30.43 17.87 16.81
C THR A 825 31.65 17.29 17.53
N ILE A 826 32.48 16.57 16.79
CA ILE A 826 33.74 15.97 17.26
C ILE A 826 34.94 16.48 16.46
N VAL A 827 36.10 16.56 17.10
CA VAL A 827 37.37 16.88 16.45
C VAL A 827 37.86 15.68 15.63
N HIS A 828 38.23 15.94 14.38
CA HIS A 828 38.90 14.98 13.52
C HIS A 828 40.43 15.13 13.66
N ASP A 829 41.04 14.23 14.43
CA ASP A 829 42.46 14.22 14.77
C ASP A 829 43.37 14.24 13.52
N ILE A 830 44.45 15.02 13.56
CA ILE A 830 45.42 15.18 12.46
C ILE A 830 46.05 13.85 12.01
N LYS A 831 46.13 12.84 12.90
CA LYS A 831 46.62 11.49 12.52
C LYS A 831 45.72 10.77 11.51
N PHE A 832 44.49 11.25 11.32
CA PHE A 832 43.55 10.76 10.30
C PHE A 832 43.43 11.75 9.13
N THR A 833 43.48 13.07 9.37
CA THR A 833 43.31 14.07 8.30
C THR A 833 44.57 14.43 7.54
N GLY A 834 45.77 14.18 8.10
CA GLY A 834 47.08 14.51 7.53
C GLY A 834 47.44 16.01 7.48
N GLU A 835 46.48 16.92 7.59
CA GLU A 835 46.70 18.37 7.47
C GLU A 835 45.89 19.19 8.48
N THR A 836 46.48 20.27 9.00
CA THR A 836 45.81 21.24 9.90
C THR A 836 44.81 22.12 9.15
N VAL A 837 43.86 22.69 9.90
CA VAL A 837 42.89 23.67 9.38
C VAL A 837 43.61 24.89 8.77
N ASN A 838 44.67 25.42 9.39
CA ASN A 838 45.41 26.53 8.77
C ASN A 838 46.04 26.15 7.42
N LYS A 839 46.67 24.97 7.28
CA LYS A 839 47.25 24.54 6.00
C LYS A 839 46.19 24.43 4.89
N LYS A 840 45.01 23.88 5.22
CA LYS A 840 43.86 23.85 4.31
C LYS A 840 43.39 25.26 3.92
N LEU A 841 43.31 26.18 4.88
CA LEU A 841 42.95 27.58 4.65
C LEU A 841 43.99 28.34 3.81
N GLU A 842 45.28 28.05 3.94
CA GLU A 842 46.35 28.60 3.09
C GLU A 842 46.16 28.18 1.63
N SER A 843 45.85 26.91 1.37
CA SER A 843 45.52 26.42 0.03
C SER A 843 44.25 27.08 -0.54
N ILE A 844 43.17 27.15 0.25
CA ILE A 844 41.91 27.80 -0.14
C ILE A 844 42.14 29.28 -0.48
N ARG A 845 42.81 30.03 0.40
CA ARG A 845 43.14 31.46 0.21
C ARG A 845 44.07 31.70 -0.97
N SER A 846 44.89 30.73 -1.35
CA SER A 846 45.70 30.80 -2.57
C SER A 846 44.82 30.72 -3.82
N SER A 847 43.83 29.82 -3.86
CA SER A 847 42.82 29.79 -4.93
C SER A 847 41.97 31.06 -5.01
N LEU A 848 41.64 31.70 -3.86
CA LEU A 848 40.93 32.98 -3.87
C LEU A 848 41.77 34.10 -4.50
N LYS A 849 43.07 34.16 -4.20
CA LYS A 849 44.01 35.12 -4.81
C LYS A 849 44.13 34.88 -6.32
N GLU A 850 44.28 33.63 -6.75
CA GLU A 850 44.37 33.26 -8.17
C GLU A 850 43.12 33.70 -8.97
N LYS A 851 41.92 33.48 -8.42
CA LYS A 851 40.65 33.88 -9.05
C LYS A 851 40.28 35.36 -8.88
N ASN A 852 41.09 36.13 -8.15
CA ASN A 852 40.81 37.52 -7.75
C ASN A 852 39.44 37.65 -7.04
N VAL A 853 39.32 36.89 -5.94
CA VAL A 853 38.17 36.78 -5.04
C VAL A 853 38.59 37.18 -3.63
N GLU A 854 37.73 37.89 -2.90
CA GLU A 854 38.00 38.29 -1.50
C GLU A 854 37.30 37.40 -0.48
N VAL A 855 36.16 36.80 -0.85
CA VAL A 855 35.28 36.04 0.04
C VAL A 855 34.83 34.74 -0.63
N LEU A 856 34.97 33.61 0.07
CA LEU A 856 34.34 32.33 -0.26
C LEU A 856 33.18 32.07 0.71
N ILE A 857 32.01 31.71 0.18
CA ILE A 857 30.86 31.22 0.94
C ILE A 857 30.71 29.72 0.64
N VAL A 858 30.75 28.92 1.71
CA VAL A 858 30.62 27.46 1.66
C VAL A 858 29.28 27.07 2.27
N THR A 859 28.50 26.29 1.53
CA THR A 859 27.19 25.78 1.99
C THR A 859 27.17 24.27 2.19
N ALA A 860 27.98 23.52 1.44
CA ALA A 860 28.01 22.06 1.53
C ALA A 860 28.66 21.60 2.84
N LEU A 861 27.97 20.75 3.61
CA LEU A 861 28.36 20.42 4.98
C LEU A 861 29.62 19.56 5.07
N ASP A 862 29.89 18.75 4.04
CA ASP A 862 31.09 17.94 3.87
C ASP A 862 32.35 18.80 3.63
N GLU A 863 32.22 19.88 2.84
CA GLU A 863 33.30 20.87 2.66
C GLU A 863 33.62 21.60 3.97
N ILE A 864 32.60 21.96 4.75
CA ILE A 864 32.78 22.62 6.05
C ILE A 864 33.46 21.67 7.05
N ALA A 865 32.98 20.43 7.14
CA ALA A 865 33.56 19.37 7.97
C ALA A 865 35.02 19.05 7.57
N TRP A 866 35.32 18.95 6.28
CA TRP A 866 36.69 18.73 5.79
C TRP A 866 37.61 19.93 6.05
N CYS A 867 37.14 21.16 5.80
CA CYS A 867 37.93 22.38 5.98
C CYS A 867 38.31 22.61 7.44
N LEU A 868 37.37 22.34 8.37
CA LEU A 868 37.55 22.61 9.79
C LEU A 868 38.11 21.45 10.60
N ASN A 869 38.40 20.28 9.98
CA ASN A 869 38.75 19.04 10.70
C ASN A 869 37.75 18.73 11.84
N LEU A 870 36.46 18.88 11.55
CA LEU A 870 35.35 18.54 12.44
C LEU A 870 34.47 17.48 11.78
N ARG A 871 33.70 16.74 12.58
CA ARG A 871 32.63 15.84 12.13
C ARG A 871 31.41 15.99 13.02
N GLY A 872 30.25 15.58 12.53
CA GLY A 872 28.98 15.61 13.26
C GLY A 872 28.17 14.35 13.02
N SER A 873 26.88 14.41 13.32
CA SER A 873 25.91 13.34 13.09
C SER A 873 24.49 13.89 12.94
N ASP A 874 24.35 15.08 12.35
CA ASP A 874 23.04 15.74 12.20
C ASP A 874 22.18 15.10 11.10
N ILE A 875 22.85 14.57 10.07
CA ILE A 875 22.24 13.83 8.96
C ILE A 875 22.57 12.36 9.17
N PRO A 876 21.61 11.42 9.06
CA PRO A 876 21.90 10.00 9.15
C PRO A 876 22.99 9.57 8.15
N TYR A 877 23.89 8.70 8.62
CA TYR A 877 25.00 8.10 7.87
C TYR A 877 26.12 9.03 7.35
N ASN A 878 25.83 10.33 7.17
CA ASN A 878 26.82 11.34 6.77
C ASN A 878 27.36 12.06 8.01
N PRO A 879 28.67 11.98 8.33
CA PRO A 879 29.25 12.48 9.58
C PRO A 879 29.48 14.01 9.55
N VAL A 880 28.44 14.76 9.19
CA VAL A 880 28.42 16.22 8.98
C VAL A 880 27.50 16.92 9.98
N PHE A 881 27.52 18.25 9.97
CA PHE A 881 26.73 19.07 10.90
C PHE A 881 26.19 20.33 10.22
N PHE A 882 24.96 20.72 10.52
CA PHE A 882 24.32 21.92 9.98
C PHE A 882 25.10 23.17 10.39
N ALA A 883 25.72 23.83 9.40
CA ALA A 883 26.51 25.05 9.53
C ALA A 883 26.72 25.74 8.17
N TYR A 884 27.08 27.03 8.17
CA TYR A 884 27.69 27.71 7.02
C TYR A 884 29.09 28.20 7.37
N LEU A 885 29.98 28.30 6.37
CA LEU A 885 31.35 28.80 6.55
C LEU A 885 31.66 29.92 5.55
N ILE A 886 32.21 31.03 6.04
CA ILE A 886 32.74 32.10 5.21
C ILE A 886 34.25 32.22 5.46
N VAL A 887 35.04 32.15 4.39
CA VAL A 887 36.49 32.34 4.42
C VAL A 887 36.85 33.60 3.66
N THR A 888 37.58 34.51 4.30
CA THR A 888 38.20 35.68 3.64
C THR A 888 39.72 35.47 3.53
N LEU A 889 40.41 36.43 2.91
CA LEU A 889 41.87 36.41 2.78
C LEU A 889 42.61 36.38 4.13
N ASP A 890 41.96 36.82 5.22
CA ASP A 890 42.52 36.99 6.58
C ASP A 890 41.73 36.24 7.68
N LYS A 891 40.40 36.13 7.58
CA LYS A 891 39.50 35.59 8.62
C LYS A 891 38.74 34.33 8.17
N VAL A 892 38.06 33.72 9.14
CA VAL A 892 37.13 32.60 9.00
C VAL A 892 35.94 32.82 9.94
N PHE A 893 34.72 32.68 9.42
CA PHE A 893 33.46 32.85 10.17
C PHE A 893 32.62 31.57 10.06
N LEU A 894 32.27 30.96 11.19
CA LEU A 894 31.47 29.74 11.26
C LEU A 894 30.08 30.05 11.84
N PHE A 895 29.04 29.76 11.05
CA PHE A 895 27.63 29.97 11.38
C PHE A 895 27.04 28.65 11.86
N ILE A 896 26.84 28.51 13.17
CA ILE A 896 26.41 27.26 13.82
C ILE A 896 25.68 27.59 15.13
N ASP A 897 24.89 26.67 15.70
CA ASP A 897 24.63 26.76 17.14
C ASP A 897 25.93 26.47 17.90
N LYS A 898 26.36 27.43 18.72
CA LYS A 898 27.56 27.31 19.55
C LYS A 898 27.50 26.09 20.49
N ASN A 899 26.31 25.67 20.91
CA ASN A 899 26.15 24.49 21.79
C ASN A 899 26.56 23.16 21.12
N LYS A 900 26.69 23.14 19.79
CA LYS A 900 27.13 21.96 19.02
C LYS A 900 28.64 21.85 18.91
N LEU A 901 29.41 22.86 19.33
CA LEU A 901 30.87 22.78 19.32
C LEU A 901 31.37 21.90 20.49
N PRO A 902 32.55 21.26 20.38
CA PRO A 902 33.14 20.53 21.50
C PRO A 902 33.42 21.49 22.66
N GLU A 903 33.35 21.02 23.91
CA GLU A 903 33.64 21.84 25.10
C GLU A 903 35.05 22.48 24.99
N ASP A 904 36.04 21.70 24.53
CA ASP A 904 37.42 22.10 24.28
C ASP A 904 37.66 22.71 22.89
N PHE A 905 36.68 23.35 22.23
CA PHE A 905 36.87 23.93 20.88
C PHE A 905 38.03 24.94 20.80
N ALA A 906 38.34 25.65 21.90
CA ALA A 906 39.50 26.54 21.97
C ALA A 906 40.85 25.79 21.88
N VAL A 907 40.90 24.51 22.29
CA VAL A 907 42.07 23.64 22.10
C VAL A 907 42.20 23.25 20.63
N HIS A 908 41.09 23.00 19.93
CA HIS A 908 41.07 22.74 18.48
C HIS A 908 41.56 23.95 17.66
N GLU A 909 41.09 25.16 17.99
CA GLU A 909 41.62 26.40 17.42
C GLU A 909 43.14 26.53 17.63
N SER A 910 43.60 26.34 18.88
CA SER A 910 45.01 26.47 19.26
C SER A 910 45.91 25.42 18.60
N ALA A 911 45.45 24.16 18.50
CA ALA A 911 46.20 23.06 17.90
C ALA A 911 46.31 23.15 16.36
N ASN A 912 45.48 23.97 15.73
CA ASN A 912 45.50 24.20 14.28
C ASN A 912 46.05 25.58 13.87
N ASP A 913 46.51 26.39 14.84
CA ASP A 913 46.94 27.79 14.67
C ASP A 913 45.94 28.65 13.88
N VAL A 914 44.67 28.63 14.30
CA VAL A 914 43.58 29.32 13.61
C VAL A 914 42.60 29.95 14.60
N LYS A 915 42.11 31.15 14.28
CA LYS A 915 40.99 31.79 14.99
C LYS A 915 39.73 31.77 14.13
N ILE A 916 38.64 31.23 14.67
CA ILE A 916 37.35 31.07 13.99
C ILE A 916 36.31 31.94 14.71
N GLU A 917 35.71 32.89 13.98
CA GLU A 917 34.65 33.75 14.52
C GLU A 917 33.29 33.02 14.44
N ILE A 918 32.78 32.56 15.60
CA ILE A 918 31.46 31.92 15.69
C ILE A 918 30.34 32.96 15.56
N LYS A 919 29.35 32.67 14.72
CA LYS A 919 28.09 33.42 14.52
C LYS A 919 26.90 32.46 14.67
N PRO A 920 25.69 32.94 15.03
CA PRO A 920 24.48 32.11 14.99
C PRO A 920 24.18 31.64 13.56
N TYR A 921 23.69 30.41 13.41
CA TYR A 921 23.37 29.77 12.13
C TYR A 921 22.54 30.67 11.17
N ASP A 922 21.40 31.19 11.63
CA ASP A 922 20.48 32.02 10.82
C ASP A 922 21.03 33.40 10.43
N ASN A 923 22.17 33.82 10.98
CA ASN A 923 22.75 35.14 10.73
C ASN A 923 23.40 35.26 9.33
N ILE A 924 23.56 34.14 8.61
CA ILE A 924 24.28 34.04 7.33
C ILE A 924 23.81 35.05 6.26
N GLU A 925 22.49 35.19 6.05
CA GLU A 925 21.95 36.14 5.05
C GLU A 925 22.27 37.61 5.40
N ALA A 926 22.19 37.95 6.69
CA ALA A 926 22.49 39.30 7.17
C ALA A 926 23.98 39.63 7.05
N PHE A 927 24.86 38.71 7.46
CA PHE A 927 26.30 38.93 7.42
C PHE A 927 26.86 39.00 5.99
N ILE A 928 26.29 38.24 5.04
CA ILE A 928 26.61 38.41 3.61
C ILE A 928 26.23 39.84 3.15
N GLY A 929 25.08 40.37 3.60
CA GLY A 929 24.68 41.75 3.37
C GLY A 929 25.66 42.79 3.97
N GLU A 930 26.14 42.56 5.19
CA GLU A 930 27.16 43.40 5.83
C GLU A 930 28.47 43.40 5.04
N LEU A 931 29.00 42.23 4.68
CA LEU A 931 30.22 42.09 3.89
C LEU A 931 30.07 42.77 2.51
N LEU A 932 28.95 42.60 1.83
CA LEU A 932 28.67 43.25 0.53
C LEU A 932 28.71 44.79 0.61
N GLY A 933 28.46 45.37 1.78
CA GLY A 933 28.62 46.81 2.05
C GLY A 933 30.02 47.24 2.49
N GLN A 934 30.86 46.31 2.98
CA GLN A 934 32.22 46.59 3.46
C GLN A 934 33.30 46.44 2.37
N THR A 935 33.16 45.45 1.49
CA THR A 935 34.06 45.22 0.34
C THR A 935 33.40 45.62 -0.99
N THR A 936 34.21 45.94 -2.02
CA THR A 936 33.78 46.06 -3.42
C THR A 936 34.14 44.85 -4.30
N GLY A 937 34.95 43.91 -3.79
CA GLY A 937 35.46 42.75 -4.52
C GLY A 937 34.46 41.63 -4.78
N LYS A 938 34.97 40.51 -5.30
CA LYS A 938 34.18 39.34 -5.70
C LYS A 938 33.97 38.34 -4.56
N PHE A 939 32.82 37.68 -4.62
CA PHE A 939 32.39 36.58 -3.76
C PHE A 939 32.27 35.30 -4.61
N TRP A 940 32.90 34.23 -4.16
CA TRP A 940 32.75 32.90 -4.75
C TRP A 940 31.72 32.11 -3.93
N ILE A 941 30.71 31.59 -4.61
CA ILE A 941 29.67 30.73 -4.04
C ILE A 941 29.30 29.70 -5.10
N SER A 942 29.07 28.45 -4.69
CA SER A 942 28.77 27.39 -5.64
C SER A 942 27.43 27.67 -6.36
N PRO A 943 27.32 27.42 -7.69
CA PRO A 943 26.03 27.42 -8.36
C PRO A 943 25.11 26.29 -7.86
N ALA A 944 25.66 25.25 -7.21
CA ALA A 944 24.88 24.22 -6.52
C ALA A 944 24.31 24.70 -5.18
N SER A 945 24.86 25.77 -4.58
CA SER A 945 24.30 26.37 -3.35
C SER A 945 22.91 26.98 -3.61
N SER A 946 22.14 27.10 -2.53
CA SER A 946 20.77 27.64 -2.54
C SER A 946 20.62 28.96 -3.29
N PHE A 947 19.47 29.13 -3.93
CA PHE A 947 19.12 30.33 -4.68
C PHE A 947 19.12 31.56 -3.77
N CYS A 948 18.63 31.45 -2.53
CA CYS A 948 18.58 32.57 -1.57
C CYS A 948 19.96 33.21 -1.38
N LEU A 949 20.97 32.43 -1.00
CA LEU A 949 22.32 32.91 -0.73
C LEU A 949 23.02 33.42 -1.99
N ASN A 950 22.84 32.73 -3.13
CA ASN A 950 23.33 33.19 -4.42
C ASN A 950 22.72 34.56 -4.79
N HIS A 951 21.41 34.74 -4.62
CA HIS A 951 20.68 35.92 -5.09
C HIS A 951 21.07 37.21 -4.36
N LEU A 952 21.50 37.14 -3.10
CA LEU A 952 22.02 38.29 -2.35
C LEU A 952 23.21 38.97 -3.05
N ILE A 953 24.03 38.21 -3.77
CA ILE A 953 25.25 38.69 -4.41
C ILE A 953 24.93 39.09 -5.85
N SER A 954 25.15 40.37 -6.19
CA SER A 954 24.97 40.84 -7.57
C SER A 954 25.88 40.08 -8.56
N GLU A 955 25.34 39.72 -9.71
CA GLU A 955 26.01 38.92 -10.77
C GLU A 955 27.44 39.39 -11.07
N LYS A 956 27.65 40.71 -11.22
CA LYS A 956 28.96 41.33 -11.48
C LYS A 956 30.04 41.08 -10.41
N ARG A 957 29.63 40.71 -9.20
CA ARG A 957 30.50 40.39 -8.05
C ARG A 957 30.53 38.89 -7.74
N ARG A 958 29.75 38.06 -8.44
CA ARG A 958 29.61 36.63 -8.13
C ARG A 958 30.56 35.79 -9.01
N VAL A 959 31.27 34.85 -8.41
CA VAL A 959 31.97 33.76 -9.11
C VAL A 959 31.18 32.48 -8.86
N GLN A 960 30.71 31.85 -9.93
CA GLN A 960 29.84 30.66 -9.91
C GLN A 960 30.54 29.45 -10.52
N GLU A 961 31.72 29.14 -9.98
CA GLU A 961 32.44 27.90 -10.24
C GLU A 961 32.30 26.96 -9.03
N ILE A 962 32.60 25.67 -9.20
CA ILE A 962 32.87 24.73 -8.11
C ILE A 962 33.83 25.36 -7.07
N THR A 963 33.65 25.06 -5.78
CA THR A 963 34.52 25.63 -4.72
C THR A 963 35.94 25.03 -4.81
N PRO A 964 36.98 25.74 -4.31
CA PRO A 964 38.31 25.15 -4.18
C PRO A 964 38.34 23.99 -3.17
N ILE A 965 37.45 23.98 -2.17
CA ILE A 965 37.40 22.93 -1.13
C ILE A 965 36.96 21.60 -1.73
N ASN A 966 35.95 21.62 -2.61
CA ASN A 966 35.45 20.45 -3.31
C ASN A 966 36.55 19.77 -4.16
N ILE A 967 37.35 20.57 -4.87
CA ILE A 967 38.50 20.09 -5.65
C ILE A 967 39.60 19.52 -4.74
N LEU A 968 39.91 20.20 -3.63
CA LEU A 968 40.98 19.79 -2.71
C LEU A 968 40.65 18.47 -2.01
N LYS A 969 39.46 18.31 -1.42
CA LYS A 969 39.08 17.09 -0.67
C LYS A 969 38.88 15.85 -1.54
N ALA A 970 38.57 16.04 -2.82
CA ALA A 970 38.42 14.94 -3.77
C ALA A 970 39.73 14.14 -3.97
N ILE A 971 40.88 14.81 -3.86
CA ILE A 971 42.23 14.24 -3.99
C ILE A 971 42.78 13.95 -2.59
N LYS A 972 42.81 12.68 -2.19
CA LYS A 972 43.21 12.29 -0.82
C LYS A 972 44.71 12.48 -0.62
N ASN A 973 45.11 13.08 0.50
CA ASN A 973 46.52 13.15 0.87
C ASN A 973 47.03 11.79 1.39
N PRO A 974 48.35 11.56 1.52
CA PRO A 974 48.89 10.24 1.88
C PRO A 974 48.34 9.61 3.17
N VAL A 975 47.91 10.41 4.15
CA VAL A 975 47.29 9.90 5.39
C VAL A 975 45.85 9.46 5.12
N GLU A 976 45.06 10.28 4.41
CA GLU A 976 43.70 9.92 3.99
C GLU A 976 43.70 8.70 3.05
N VAL A 977 44.71 8.54 2.19
CA VAL A 977 44.90 7.36 1.31
C VAL A 977 45.10 6.09 2.14
N GLU A 978 46.00 6.11 3.12
CA GLU A 978 46.29 4.94 3.95
C GLU A 978 45.11 4.59 4.86
N GLY A 979 44.41 5.60 5.40
CA GLY A 979 43.15 5.42 6.12
C GLY A 979 42.08 4.73 5.26
N MET A 980 41.87 5.20 4.02
CA MET A 980 40.95 4.54 3.09
C MET A 980 41.35 3.08 2.82
N LYS A 981 42.64 2.75 2.70
CA LYS A 981 43.07 1.34 2.56
C LYS A 981 42.83 0.52 3.83
N MET A 982 43.13 1.08 5.00
CA MET A 982 42.95 0.38 6.29
C MET A 982 41.48 0.16 6.66
N SER A 983 40.59 1.10 6.33
CA SER A 983 39.14 0.96 6.52
C SER A 983 38.55 -0.16 5.66
N HIS A 984 38.86 -0.22 4.36
CA HIS A 984 38.40 -1.31 3.49
C HIS A 984 38.99 -2.69 3.85
N ILE A 985 40.17 -2.74 4.48
CA ILE A 985 40.75 -4.00 5.00
C ILE A 985 39.98 -4.50 6.24
N ARG A 986 39.66 -3.62 7.20
CA ARG A 986 38.84 -3.96 8.37
C ARG A 986 37.40 -4.31 7.99
N ASP A 987 36.83 -3.56 7.04
CA ASP A 987 35.49 -3.84 6.52
C ASP A 987 35.47 -5.17 5.75
N GLY A 988 36.52 -5.47 5.00
CA GLY A 988 36.76 -6.77 4.37
C GLY A 988 36.73 -7.94 5.36
N VAL A 989 37.31 -7.78 6.56
CA VAL A 989 37.17 -8.78 7.64
C VAL A 989 35.70 -8.95 8.04
N ALA A 990 34.98 -7.86 8.30
CA ALA A 990 33.57 -7.91 8.71
C ALA A 990 32.66 -8.55 7.63
N LEU A 991 32.89 -8.23 6.35
CA LEU A 991 32.17 -8.79 5.21
C LEU A 991 32.46 -10.29 5.03
N CYS A 992 33.72 -10.72 5.20
CA CYS A 992 34.05 -12.14 5.15
C CYS A 992 33.40 -12.91 6.31
N GLN A 993 33.41 -12.37 7.54
CA GLN A 993 32.71 -12.98 8.68
C GLN A 993 31.20 -13.07 8.44
N TYR A 994 30.62 -12.05 7.83
CA TYR A 994 29.21 -12.01 7.47
C TYR A 994 28.84 -13.05 6.41
N PHE A 995 29.52 -13.09 5.26
CA PHE A 995 29.20 -14.05 4.20
C PHE A 995 29.57 -15.50 4.58
N ALA A 996 30.59 -15.71 5.41
CA ALA A 996 30.88 -17.03 6.00
C ALA A 996 29.72 -17.51 6.90
N TRP A 997 29.27 -16.66 7.83
CA TRP A 997 28.11 -16.97 8.68
C TRP A 997 26.84 -17.18 7.86
N LEU A 998 26.54 -16.32 6.90
CA LEU A 998 25.30 -16.38 6.12
C LEU A 998 25.27 -17.64 5.24
N SER A 999 26.40 -18.02 4.64
CA SER A 999 26.51 -19.26 3.86
C SER A 999 26.22 -20.50 4.71
N ASP A 1000 26.71 -20.53 5.95
CA ASP A 1000 26.53 -21.64 6.89
C ASP A 1000 25.11 -21.68 7.49
N ALA A 1001 24.56 -20.52 7.88
CA ALA A 1001 23.19 -20.41 8.39
C ALA A 1001 22.15 -20.84 7.33
N VAL A 1002 22.27 -20.33 6.09
CA VAL A 1002 21.37 -20.68 4.98
C VAL A 1002 21.54 -22.15 4.56
N ALA A 1003 22.75 -22.72 4.68
CA ALA A 1003 23.00 -24.15 4.43
C ALA A 1003 22.45 -25.08 5.54
N LYS A 1004 22.19 -24.55 6.75
CA LYS A 1004 21.56 -25.25 7.88
C LYS A 1004 20.03 -25.07 7.93
N GLU A 1005 19.45 -24.32 6.99
CA GLU A 1005 18.04 -23.90 7.00
C GLU A 1005 17.69 -23.09 8.27
N GLU A 1006 18.65 -22.34 8.83
CA GLU A 1006 18.38 -21.34 9.87
C GLU A 1006 17.53 -20.19 9.31
N ALA A 1007 16.57 -19.70 10.10
CA ALA A 1007 15.68 -18.62 9.69
C ALA A 1007 16.44 -17.27 9.67
N VAL A 1008 16.95 -16.92 8.49
CA VAL A 1008 17.59 -15.63 8.19
C VAL A 1008 16.80 -14.93 7.08
N ASP A 1009 16.65 -13.61 7.22
CA ASP A 1009 15.89 -12.74 6.33
C ASP A 1009 16.67 -11.46 6.00
N GLU A 1010 16.09 -10.57 5.20
CA GLU A 1010 16.74 -9.34 4.76
C GLU A 1010 17.13 -8.42 5.93
N ILE A 1011 16.23 -8.24 6.90
CA ILE A 1011 16.45 -7.35 8.06
C ILE A 1011 17.52 -7.95 9.00
N SER A 1012 17.37 -9.20 9.42
CA SER A 1012 18.33 -9.89 10.30
C SER A 1012 19.69 -10.07 9.63
N GLY A 1013 19.73 -10.27 8.30
CA GLY A 1013 20.93 -10.26 7.49
C GLY A 1013 21.66 -8.91 7.57
N ALA A 1014 20.96 -7.80 7.33
CA ALA A 1014 21.52 -6.46 7.42
C ALA A 1014 22.04 -6.14 8.84
N THR A 1015 21.22 -6.43 9.86
CA THR A 1015 21.58 -6.27 11.28
C THR A 1015 22.81 -7.10 11.67
N LYS A 1016 22.95 -8.31 11.13
CA LYS A 1016 24.11 -9.16 11.40
C LYS A 1016 25.40 -8.57 10.80
N LEU A 1017 25.35 -8.06 9.57
CA LEU A 1017 26.51 -7.41 8.95
C LEU A 1017 26.95 -6.17 9.73
N GLU A 1018 26.01 -5.32 10.15
CA GLU A 1018 26.32 -4.21 11.07
C GLU A 1018 26.96 -4.72 12.36
N SER A 1019 26.45 -5.82 12.94
CA SER A 1019 27.05 -6.41 14.14
C SER A 1019 28.49 -6.89 13.96
N PHE A 1020 28.96 -7.18 12.74
CA PHE A 1020 30.37 -7.48 12.45
C PHE A 1020 31.20 -6.21 12.22
N ARG A 1021 30.63 -5.19 11.56
CA ARG A 1021 31.26 -3.87 11.36
C ARG A 1021 31.49 -3.13 12.67
N ALA A 1022 30.52 -3.17 13.59
CA ALA A 1022 30.58 -2.56 14.91
C ALA A 1022 31.64 -3.16 15.86
N LYS A 1023 32.26 -4.29 15.49
CA LYS A 1023 33.41 -4.89 16.20
C LYS A 1023 34.76 -4.39 15.68
N GLN A 1024 34.80 -3.72 14.53
CA GLN A 1024 36.04 -3.27 13.90
C GLN A 1024 36.54 -1.97 14.53
N ASP A 1025 37.86 -1.83 14.62
CA ASP A 1025 38.47 -0.59 15.09
C ASP A 1025 37.98 0.62 14.29
N HIS A 1026 37.79 1.73 15.01
CA HIS A 1026 37.43 3.05 14.47
C HIS A 1026 36.02 3.17 13.85
N TYR A 1027 35.14 2.17 13.98
CA TYR A 1027 33.75 2.24 13.50
C TYR A 1027 32.97 3.42 14.11
N MET A 1028 32.17 4.10 13.28
CA MET A 1028 31.37 5.29 13.63
C MET A 1028 29.89 5.19 13.23
N GLY A 1029 29.48 4.12 12.54
CA GLY A 1029 28.13 3.93 12.00
C GLY A 1029 28.17 3.35 10.58
N LEU A 1030 27.00 3.05 10.00
CA LEU A 1030 26.90 2.75 8.57
C LEU A 1030 27.10 4.02 7.73
N SER A 1031 27.57 3.89 6.48
CA SER A 1031 27.71 5.01 5.54
C SER A 1031 26.46 5.28 4.70
N PHE A 1032 25.52 4.33 4.69
CA PHE A 1032 24.13 4.44 4.22
C PHE A 1032 23.29 3.27 4.79
N THR A 1033 21.98 3.23 4.52
CA THR A 1033 21.13 2.09 4.88
C THR A 1033 21.49 0.84 4.07
N THR A 1034 21.92 -0.24 4.71
CA THR A 1034 22.17 -1.54 4.06
C THR A 1034 20.98 -2.00 3.20
N ILE A 1035 21.25 -2.16 1.91
CA ILE A 1035 20.36 -2.76 0.91
C ILE A 1035 20.59 -4.28 0.98
N SER A 1036 19.79 -4.96 1.77
CA SER A 1036 19.75 -6.42 1.89
C SER A 1036 18.53 -6.91 1.14
N SER A 1037 18.71 -7.74 0.10
CA SER A 1037 17.66 -8.04 -0.88
C SER A 1037 17.70 -9.49 -1.37
N SER A 1038 16.62 -10.25 -1.24
CA SER A 1038 16.51 -11.61 -1.78
C SER A 1038 15.48 -11.71 -2.91
N GLY A 1039 15.87 -12.36 -4.01
CA GLY A 1039 15.04 -12.58 -5.18
C GLY A 1039 14.51 -11.25 -5.77
N PRO A 1040 13.18 -11.11 -6.00
CA PRO A 1040 12.59 -9.95 -6.66
C PRO A 1040 12.93 -8.59 -6.03
N ASN A 1041 13.19 -8.54 -4.72
CA ASN A 1041 13.57 -7.30 -4.04
C ASN A 1041 14.90 -6.74 -4.57
N GLY A 1042 15.82 -7.60 -5.00
CA GLY A 1042 17.12 -7.17 -5.57
C GLY A 1042 16.98 -6.39 -6.88
N ALA A 1043 15.86 -6.52 -7.60
CA ALA A 1043 15.58 -5.75 -8.80
C ALA A 1043 15.27 -4.26 -8.52
N VAL A 1044 14.92 -3.92 -7.27
CA VAL A 1044 14.67 -2.54 -6.85
C VAL A 1044 16.00 -1.92 -6.40
N ILE A 1045 16.58 -1.07 -7.25
CA ILE A 1045 17.99 -0.64 -7.19
C ILE A 1045 18.41 -0.10 -5.81
N HIS A 1046 17.54 0.71 -5.18
CA HIS A 1046 17.68 1.27 -3.83
C HIS A 1046 16.65 0.67 -2.85
N TYR A 1047 16.47 -0.66 -2.86
CA TYR A 1047 15.56 -1.35 -1.94
C TYR A 1047 15.95 -1.12 -0.47
N ARG A 1048 14.96 -0.85 0.38
CA ARG A 1048 15.10 -0.87 1.84
C ARG A 1048 14.11 -1.89 2.40
N PRO A 1049 14.55 -2.92 3.14
CA PRO A 1049 13.63 -3.84 3.78
C PRO A 1049 12.83 -3.14 4.88
N THR A 1050 11.51 -3.38 4.88
CA THR A 1050 10.58 -3.07 5.97
C THR A 1050 9.93 -4.39 6.43
N GLU A 1051 9.31 -4.41 7.61
CA GLU A 1051 8.65 -5.63 8.14
C GLU A 1051 7.60 -6.19 7.16
N GLU A 1052 6.97 -5.34 6.35
CA GLU A 1052 5.97 -5.70 5.34
C GLU A 1052 6.57 -6.22 4.02
N THR A 1053 7.88 -6.01 3.77
CA THR A 1053 8.55 -6.43 2.52
C THR A 1053 9.68 -7.43 2.72
N ASN A 1054 10.10 -7.64 3.98
CA ASN A 1054 11.18 -8.50 4.44
C ASN A 1054 11.03 -9.94 3.90
N ARG A 1055 12.05 -10.41 3.16
CA ARG A 1055 12.09 -11.78 2.59
C ARG A 1055 13.10 -12.68 3.30
N PRO A 1056 12.81 -13.99 3.46
CA PRO A 1056 13.81 -14.96 3.88
C PRO A 1056 14.93 -15.09 2.83
N ILE A 1057 16.19 -15.15 3.28
CA ILE A 1057 17.34 -15.40 2.42
C ILE A 1057 17.47 -16.92 2.25
N THR A 1058 17.40 -17.41 1.01
CA THR A 1058 17.30 -18.87 0.75
C THR A 1058 18.36 -19.40 -0.22
N THR A 1059 18.45 -20.73 -0.32
CA THR A 1059 19.26 -21.42 -1.34
C THR A 1059 18.71 -21.32 -2.77
N LYS A 1060 17.49 -20.81 -2.96
CA LYS A 1060 16.75 -20.86 -4.24
C LYS A 1060 16.80 -19.56 -5.04
N GLU A 1061 17.18 -18.46 -4.40
CA GLU A 1061 17.10 -17.11 -4.96
C GLU A 1061 18.48 -16.44 -4.95
N ILE A 1062 18.65 -15.40 -5.77
CA ILE A 1062 19.79 -14.49 -5.65
C ILE A 1062 19.64 -13.68 -4.36
N TYR A 1063 20.76 -13.39 -3.72
CA TYR A 1063 20.87 -12.44 -2.62
C TYR A 1063 21.83 -11.31 -3.00
N LEU A 1064 21.34 -10.08 -3.02
CA LEU A 1064 22.14 -8.87 -3.22
C LEU A 1064 22.29 -8.19 -1.85
N CYS A 1065 23.54 -7.92 -1.48
CA CYS A 1065 23.89 -7.18 -0.27
C CYS A 1065 24.77 -6.01 -0.67
N ASP A 1066 24.25 -4.80 -0.52
CA ASP A 1066 24.97 -3.55 -0.71
C ASP A 1066 24.94 -2.71 0.57
N SER A 1067 26.12 -2.27 1.01
CA SER A 1067 26.29 -1.67 2.33
C SER A 1067 27.71 -1.15 2.59
N GLY A 1068 27.81 -0.02 3.27
CA GLY A 1068 29.10 0.54 3.70
C GLY A 1068 29.13 1.00 5.16
N ALA A 1069 30.29 1.43 5.63
CA ALA A 1069 30.52 1.93 6.98
C ALA A 1069 31.36 3.22 7.03
N GLN A 1070 31.06 4.05 8.03
CA GLN A 1070 31.88 5.16 8.46
C GLN A 1070 32.93 4.66 9.45
N TYR A 1071 34.19 5.00 9.19
CA TYR A 1071 35.30 4.81 10.12
C TYR A 1071 36.02 6.16 10.32
N LYS A 1072 36.69 6.36 11.46
CA LYS A 1072 37.42 7.62 11.73
C LYS A 1072 38.52 7.95 10.71
N ASP A 1073 38.93 6.96 9.94
CA ASP A 1073 39.99 6.98 8.92
C ASP A 1073 39.48 6.62 7.52
N GLY A 1074 38.17 6.60 7.26
CA GLY A 1074 37.66 6.35 5.91
C GLY A 1074 36.17 6.02 5.84
N THR A 1075 35.65 6.01 4.61
CA THR A 1075 34.27 5.58 4.32
C THR A 1075 34.35 4.40 3.38
N THR A 1076 33.59 3.34 3.63
CA THR A 1076 33.51 2.19 2.73
C THR A 1076 32.18 2.18 1.97
N ASP A 1077 32.22 1.53 0.80
CA ASP A 1077 31.07 1.13 0.01
C ASP A 1077 31.35 -0.22 -0.65
N VAL A 1078 30.34 -1.08 -0.79
CA VAL A 1078 30.48 -2.42 -1.39
C VAL A 1078 29.16 -3.17 -1.53
N THR A 1079 28.75 -3.33 -2.79
CA THR A 1079 27.84 -4.39 -3.21
C THR A 1079 28.52 -5.73 -3.50
N ARG A 1080 27.92 -6.81 -3.01
CA ARG A 1080 28.13 -8.19 -3.48
C ARG A 1080 26.81 -8.90 -3.75
N THR A 1081 26.75 -9.59 -4.89
CA THR A 1081 25.65 -10.47 -5.27
C THR A 1081 26.07 -11.94 -5.12
N TRP A 1082 25.26 -12.74 -4.43
CA TRP A 1082 25.48 -14.14 -4.09
C TRP A 1082 24.28 -15.01 -4.51
N HIS A 1083 24.50 -16.31 -4.65
CA HIS A 1083 23.45 -17.32 -4.69
C HIS A 1083 23.86 -18.47 -3.74
N PHE A 1084 22.99 -18.93 -2.85
CA PHE A 1084 23.41 -19.91 -1.84
C PHE A 1084 23.32 -21.36 -2.33
N GLY A 1085 22.27 -21.74 -3.09
CA GLY A 1085 22.21 -23.00 -3.84
C GLY A 1085 22.79 -22.87 -5.26
N THR A 1086 22.14 -23.51 -6.24
CA THR A 1086 22.58 -23.56 -7.65
C THR A 1086 21.93 -22.45 -8.50
N PRO A 1087 22.69 -21.48 -9.04
CA PRO A 1087 22.13 -20.43 -9.91
C PRO A 1087 21.77 -20.96 -11.30
N THR A 1088 20.86 -20.27 -12.00
CA THR A 1088 20.49 -20.58 -13.39
C THR A 1088 21.55 -20.09 -14.38
N GLU A 1089 21.59 -20.62 -15.60
CA GLU A 1089 22.49 -20.09 -16.64
C GLU A 1089 22.17 -18.64 -17.02
N TYR A 1090 20.92 -18.19 -16.87
CA TYR A 1090 20.56 -16.78 -17.07
C TYR A 1090 21.10 -15.87 -15.97
N HIS A 1091 21.02 -16.31 -14.69
CA HIS A 1091 21.69 -15.62 -13.58
C HIS A 1091 23.19 -15.49 -13.85
N LYS A 1092 23.83 -16.58 -14.33
CA LYS A 1092 25.27 -16.62 -14.61
C LYS A 1092 25.70 -15.77 -15.80
N ASP A 1093 24.90 -15.70 -16.86
CA ASP A 1093 25.21 -14.83 -18.01
C ASP A 1093 25.10 -13.36 -17.63
N CYS A 1094 24.02 -12.96 -16.94
CA CYS A 1094 23.85 -11.58 -16.46
C CYS A 1094 24.96 -11.20 -15.47
N PHE A 1095 25.29 -12.05 -14.50
CA PHE A 1095 26.39 -11.82 -13.57
C PHE A 1095 27.73 -11.70 -14.29
N THR A 1096 28.00 -12.56 -15.25
CA THR A 1096 29.26 -12.53 -16.02
C THR A 1096 29.35 -11.28 -16.90
N ARG A 1097 28.24 -10.71 -17.38
CA ARG A 1097 28.23 -9.42 -18.09
C ARG A 1097 28.53 -8.24 -17.17
N VAL A 1098 27.88 -8.19 -16.00
CA VAL A 1098 28.14 -7.19 -14.96
C VAL A 1098 29.62 -7.23 -14.55
N LEU A 1099 30.16 -8.42 -14.28
CA LEU A 1099 31.55 -8.63 -13.91
C LEU A 1099 32.54 -8.25 -15.04
N LYS A 1100 32.20 -8.53 -16.31
CA LYS A 1100 32.98 -8.04 -17.46
C LYS A 1100 33.03 -6.51 -17.50
N GLY A 1101 31.91 -5.84 -17.24
CA GLY A 1101 31.86 -4.37 -17.13
C GLY A 1101 32.76 -3.85 -16.00
N GLN A 1102 32.60 -4.41 -14.80
CA GLN A 1102 33.34 -4.04 -13.59
C GLN A 1102 34.86 -4.18 -13.79
N ILE A 1103 35.31 -5.30 -14.35
CA ILE A 1103 36.73 -5.56 -14.63
C ILE A 1103 37.25 -4.68 -15.77
N THR A 1104 36.41 -4.32 -16.75
CA THR A 1104 36.82 -3.40 -17.83
C THR A 1104 37.10 -2.00 -17.29
N ILE A 1105 36.35 -1.54 -16.28
CA ILE A 1105 36.71 -0.32 -15.53
C ILE A 1105 37.96 -0.55 -14.68
N ALA A 1106 37.99 -1.58 -13.82
CA ALA A 1106 39.08 -1.81 -12.88
C ALA A 1106 40.47 -2.00 -13.55
N THR A 1107 40.50 -2.39 -14.82
CA THR A 1107 41.72 -2.55 -15.63
C THR A 1107 41.93 -1.46 -16.69
N ALA A 1108 41.07 -0.44 -16.75
CA ALA A 1108 41.19 0.64 -17.72
C ALA A 1108 42.44 1.50 -17.48
N ILE A 1109 43.25 1.67 -18.53
CA ILE A 1109 44.33 2.67 -18.57
C ILE A 1109 43.85 3.86 -19.41
N PHE A 1110 43.85 5.06 -18.83
CA PHE A 1110 43.29 6.26 -19.44
C PHE A 1110 44.18 7.49 -19.24
N PRO A 1111 44.24 8.46 -20.18
CA PRO A 1111 45.03 9.67 -20.01
C PRO A 1111 44.63 10.49 -18.77
N ARG A 1112 45.59 11.19 -18.15
CA ARG A 1112 45.30 12.13 -17.05
C ARG A 1112 44.24 13.17 -17.46
N LYS A 1113 43.40 13.58 -16.49
CA LYS A 1113 42.35 14.60 -16.66
C LYS A 1113 41.21 14.25 -17.64
N VAL A 1114 41.01 12.97 -17.96
CA VAL A 1114 39.76 12.51 -18.59
C VAL A 1114 38.59 12.64 -17.60
N LYS A 1115 37.43 13.15 -18.04
CA LYS A 1115 36.19 13.19 -17.23
C LYS A 1115 35.59 11.79 -17.11
N GLY A 1116 35.02 11.45 -15.95
CA GLY A 1116 34.54 10.08 -15.67
C GLY A 1116 33.43 9.58 -16.63
N GLN A 1117 32.63 10.49 -17.17
CA GLN A 1117 31.64 10.22 -18.23
C GLN A 1117 32.23 9.48 -19.46
N MET A 1118 33.51 9.64 -19.76
CA MET A 1118 34.16 8.99 -20.90
C MET A 1118 34.47 7.50 -20.66
N LEU A 1119 34.32 7.01 -19.42
CA LEU A 1119 34.60 5.63 -19.03
C LEU A 1119 33.32 4.78 -18.79
N ASP A 1120 32.19 5.42 -18.47
CA ASP A 1120 30.92 4.73 -18.13
C ASP A 1120 30.45 3.70 -19.18
N SER A 1121 30.54 4.03 -20.48
CA SER A 1121 30.19 3.11 -21.57
C SER A 1121 31.04 1.81 -21.61
N LEU A 1122 32.22 1.81 -20.98
CA LEU A 1122 33.08 0.61 -20.90
C LEU A 1122 32.45 -0.46 -19.99
N ALA A 1123 31.79 -0.04 -18.91
CA ALA A 1123 31.07 -0.94 -18.02
C ALA A 1123 29.79 -1.49 -18.66
N ARG A 1124 29.05 -0.64 -19.37
CA ARG A 1124 27.78 -1.01 -20.03
C ARG A 1124 27.96 -1.97 -21.20
N LYS A 1125 29.10 -1.93 -21.90
CA LYS A 1125 29.29 -2.64 -23.18
C LYS A 1125 28.82 -4.10 -23.17
N ALA A 1126 29.19 -4.89 -22.16
CA ALA A 1126 28.86 -6.33 -22.12
C ALA A 1126 27.36 -6.63 -21.96
N LEU A 1127 26.57 -5.65 -21.49
CA LEU A 1127 25.11 -5.67 -21.41
C LEU A 1127 24.49 -5.10 -22.70
N TRP A 1128 24.99 -3.95 -23.19
CA TRP A 1128 24.56 -3.33 -24.45
C TRP A 1128 24.74 -4.26 -25.66
N ASP A 1129 25.78 -5.09 -25.69
CA ASP A 1129 26.03 -6.10 -26.73
C ASP A 1129 24.89 -7.14 -26.87
N VAL A 1130 23.96 -7.21 -25.90
CA VAL A 1130 22.73 -8.03 -25.94
C VAL A 1130 21.46 -7.24 -25.60
N GLY A 1131 21.51 -5.90 -25.63
CA GLY A 1131 20.34 -5.03 -25.40
C GLY A 1131 19.93 -4.83 -23.93
N LEU A 1132 20.78 -5.19 -22.97
CA LEU A 1132 20.55 -4.97 -21.52
C LEU A 1132 21.27 -3.69 -21.03
N ASP A 1133 20.81 -3.08 -19.93
CA ASP A 1133 21.41 -1.88 -19.32
C ASP A 1133 21.00 -1.72 -17.83
N TYR A 1134 21.56 -0.72 -17.13
CA TYR A 1134 21.24 -0.36 -15.75
C TYR A 1134 20.97 1.15 -15.56
N LYS A 1135 19.97 1.48 -14.72
CA LYS A 1135 19.38 2.83 -14.61
C LYS A 1135 20.09 3.75 -13.59
N HIS A 1136 21.38 3.57 -13.36
CA HIS A 1136 22.23 4.38 -12.46
C HIS A 1136 23.61 4.62 -13.10
N GLY A 1137 24.49 5.34 -12.40
CA GLY A 1137 25.88 5.54 -12.81
C GLY A 1137 26.72 4.26 -12.70
N THR A 1138 27.94 4.31 -13.23
CA THR A 1138 28.96 3.26 -13.04
C THR A 1138 29.80 3.49 -11.78
N GLY A 1139 29.76 4.69 -11.20
CA GLY A 1139 30.36 4.99 -9.89
C GLY A 1139 30.43 6.48 -9.55
N HIS A 1140 30.59 6.79 -8.27
CA HIS A 1140 30.71 8.13 -7.69
C HIS A 1140 32.02 8.27 -6.90
N GLY A 1141 32.45 9.49 -6.59
CA GLY A 1141 33.55 9.69 -5.64
C GLY A 1141 33.17 9.24 -4.22
N ILE A 1142 34.18 8.92 -3.40
CA ILE A 1142 34.02 8.53 -1.99
C ILE A 1142 34.74 9.52 -1.07
N GLY A 1143 34.06 10.05 -0.05
CA GLY A 1143 34.65 10.94 0.95
C GLY A 1143 35.48 10.21 2.02
N HIS A 1144 36.45 10.89 2.65
CA HIS A 1144 37.23 10.32 3.77
C HIS A 1144 36.58 10.64 5.13
N PHE A 1145 35.93 9.62 5.72
CA PHE A 1145 35.03 9.74 6.88
C PHE A 1145 34.00 10.85 6.63
N LEU A 1146 33.30 10.81 5.49
CA LEU A 1146 32.42 11.86 4.96
C LEU A 1146 31.29 11.20 4.16
N ASN A 1147 30.56 11.98 3.36
CA ASN A 1147 29.55 11.44 2.47
C ASN A 1147 30.11 10.29 1.62
N VAL A 1148 29.35 9.19 1.54
CA VAL A 1148 29.71 8.04 0.72
C VAL A 1148 29.66 8.39 -0.77
N HIS A 1149 28.69 9.21 -1.17
CA HIS A 1149 28.70 9.92 -2.46
C HIS A 1149 29.41 11.28 -2.31
N GLU A 1150 30.61 11.42 -2.87
CA GLU A 1150 31.40 12.65 -2.88
C GLU A 1150 31.62 13.17 -4.31
N GLY A 1151 31.24 14.43 -4.56
CA GLY A 1151 31.60 15.15 -5.78
C GLY A 1151 33.05 15.67 -5.78
N PRO A 1152 33.57 16.11 -6.94
CA PRO A 1152 32.83 16.39 -8.19
C PRO A 1152 32.96 15.31 -9.27
N MET A 1153 33.75 14.27 -9.06
CA MET A 1153 33.96 13.20 -10.04
C MET A 1153 32.86 12.13 -9.97
N GLN A 1154 32.37 11.71 -11.14
CA GLN A 1154 31.44 10.58 -11.29
C GLN A 1154 31.75 9.86 -12.60
N ILE A 1155 31.65 8.53 -12.59
CA ILE A 1155 31.62 7.69 -13.78
C ILE A 1155 30.15 7.44 -14.11
N GLY A 1156 29.58 8.23 -15.02
CA GLY A 1156 28.16 8.17 -15.35
C GLY A 1156 27.83 8.83 -16.68
N MET A 1157 26.74 8.41 -17.34
CA MET A 1157 26.30 9.02 -18.63
C MET A 1157 25.98 10.51 -18.54
N ARG A 1158 25.68 11.05 -17.34
CA ARG A 1158 25.30 12.45 -17.12
C ARG A 1158 26.51 13.37 -17.31
N VAL A 1159 26.33 14.44 -18.10
CA VAL A 1159 27.34 15.51 -18.19
C VAL A 1159 27.46 16.21 -16.83
N ILE A 1160 28.64 16.17 -16.22
CA ILE A 1160 28.99 16.99 -15.06
C ILE A 1160 29.87 18.16 -15.54
N PRO A 1161 29.37 19.41 -15.52
CA PRO A 1161 30.16 20.58 -15.89
C PRO A 1161 31.40 20.72 -15.00
N ASP A 1162 31.20 20.54 -13.69
CA ASP A 1162 32.18 20.81 -12.63
C ASP A 1162 33.31 19.77 -12.51
N ASP A 1163 33.17 18.58 -13.09
CA ASP A 1163 34.19 17.52 -13.02
C ASP A 1163 35.53 18.05 -13.58
N PRO A 1164 36.56 18.24 -12.75
CA PRO A 1164 37.83 18.83 -13.16
C PRO A 1164 38.72 17.81 -13.90
N GLY A 1165 38.23 16.60 -14.19
CA GLY A 1165 38.95 15.47 -14.76
C GLY A 1165 39.62 14.62 -13.69
N LEU A 1166 39.58 13.30 -13.89
CA LEU A 1166 40.11 12.27 -12.99
C LEU A 1166 41.63 12.42 -12.77
N GLN A 1167 42.04 12.17 -11.53
CA GLN A 1167 43.39 12.39 -11.01
C GLN A 1167 43.80 11.29 -10.02
N GLU A 1168 45.10 11.12 -9.87
CA GLU A 1168 45.72 10.29 -8.83
C GLU A 1168 45.20 10.64 -7.43
N ASN A 1169 45.03 9.62 -6.57
CA ASN A 1169 44.47 9.68 -5.22
C ASN A 1169 43.01 10.18 -5.11
N MET A 1170 42.28 10.28 -6.22
CA MET A 1170 40.82 10.21 -6.16
C MET A 1170 40.39 8.76 -5.85
N PHE A 1171 39.35 8.61 -5.03
CA PHE A 1171 38.68 7.33 -4.76
C PHE A 1171 37.27 7.40 -5.34
N VAL A 1172 36.87 6.37 -6.08
CA VAL A 1172 35.53 6.25 -6.68
C VAL A 1172 34.99 4.82 -6.51
N SER A 1173 33.68 4.63 -6.52
CA SER A 1173 33.06 3.30 -6.73
C SER A 1173 33.17 2.85 -8.19
N ASN A 1174 32.98 1.55 -8.40
CA ASN A 1174 32.93 0.87 -9.69
C ASN A 1174 31.85 -0.22 -9.58
N GLU A 1175 30.60 0.19 -9.78
CA GLU A 1175 29.36 -0.43 -9.29
C GLU A 1175 28.37 -0.93 -10.38
N PRO A 1176 28.78 -1.43 -11.56
CA PRO A 1176 27.81 -1.81 -12.59
C PRO A 1176 26.84 -2.89 -12.11
N GLY A 1177 25.65 -2.91 -12.72
CA GLY A 1177 24.58 -3.84 -12.33
C GLY A 1177 23.66 -4.25 -13.48
N TYR A 1178 22.68 -5.07 -13.15
CA TYR A 1178 21.56 -5.47 -13.99
C TYR A 1178 20.37 -5.86 -13.10
N TYR A 1179 19.15 -5.49 -13.49
CA TYR A 1179 17.96 -5.60 -12.65
C TYR A 1179 16.80 -6.15 -13.48
N GLU A 1180 16.48 -7.43 -13.26
CA GLU A 1180 15.38 -8.13 -13.92
C GLU A 1180 14.10 -7.96 -13.09
N SER A 1181 13.16 -7.20 -13.64
CA SER A 1181 11.98 -6.73 -12.89
C SER A 1181 11.15 -7.90 -12.36
N ASP A 1182 10.69 -7.80 -11.12
CA ASP A 1182 9.96 -8.84 -10.39
C ASP A 1182 10.69 -10.22 -10.28
N ASN A 1183 11.99 -10.32 -10.58
CA ASN A 1183 12.76 -11.58 -10.53
C ASN A 1183 14.03 -11.51 -9.67
N PHE A 1184 15.02 -10.67 -10.04
CA PHE A 1184 16.30 -10.55 -9.33
C PHE A 1184 17.06 -9.28 -9.71
N GLY A 1185 18.06 -8.90 -8.91
CA GLY A 1185 19.07 -7.93 -9.32
C GLY A 1185 20.48 -8.40 -9.03
N ILE A 1186 21.42 -7.81 -9.76
CA ILE A 1186 22.85 -8.06 -9.66
C ILE A 1186 23.55 -6.71 -9.67
N ARG A 1187 24.41 -6.47 -8.69
CA ARG A 1187 25.41 -5.39 -8.70
C ARG A 1187 26.72 -5.96 -8.15
N ILE A 1188 27.83 -5.53 -8.72
CA ILE A 1188 29.18 -5.95 -8.29
C ILE A 1188 30.01 -4.69 -8.18
N GLU A 1189 30.47 -4.39 -6.98
CA GLU A 1189 31.03 -3.08 -6.68
C GLU A 1189 32.31 -3.16 -5.88
N ASP A 1190 33.30 -2.36 -6.28
CA ASP A 1190 34.45 -2.07 -5.43
C ASP A 1190 34.75 -0.58 -5.43
N ILE A 1191 35.26 -0.08 -4.30
CA ILE A 1191 35.98 1.19 -4.28
C ILE A 1191 37.36 0.98 -4.91
N VAL A 1192 37.70 1.88 -5.82
CA VAL A 1192 38.98 1.93 -6.53
C VAL A 1192 39.69 3.24 -6.26
N GLN A 1193 41.00 3.17 -5.95
CA GLN A 1193 41.88 4.33 -5.95
C GLN A 1193 42.37 4.56 -7.38
N ILE A 1194 42.37 5.81 -7.83
CA ILE A 1194 43.01 6.19 -9.09
C ILE A 1194 44.51 6.38 -8.84
N VAL A 1195 45.33 5.65 -9.60
CA VAL A 1195 46.80 5.59 -9.48
C VAL A 1195 47.47 5.89 -10.82
N LYS A 1196 48.78 6.17 -10.84
CA LYS A 1196 49.53 6.26 -12.11
C LYS A 1196 49.57 4.90 -12.82
N ALA A 1197 49.37 4.89 -14.13
CA ALA A 1197 49.52 3.69 -14.94
C ALA A 1197 50.97 3.46 -15.39
N ASN A 1198 51.42 2.21 -15.37
CA ASN A 1198 52.68 1.80 -15.99
C ASN A 1198 52.47 1.67 -17.51
N ILE A 1199 52.86 2.69 -18.26
CA ILE A 1199 52.68 2.77 -19.72
C ILE A 1199 53.99 2.54 -20.49
N ALA A 1200 53.91 1.81 -21.61
CA ALA A 1200 55.06 1.52 -22.47
C ALA A 1200 55.45 2.68 -23.40
N ARG A 1201 54.54 3.64 -23.61
CA ARG A 1201 54.74 4.90 -24.36
C ARG A 1201 53.87 5.98 -23.71
N ASP A 1202 54.38 7.20 -23.65
CA ASP A 1202 53.61 8.37 -23.21
C ASP A 1202 53.42 9.32 -24.40
N PHE A 1203 52.17 9.73 -24.64
CA PHE A 1203 51.82 10.61 -25.75
C PHE A 1203 51.87 12.07 -25.27
N ASP A 1204 52.72 12.88 -25.92
CA ASP A 1204 53.03 14.27 -25.58
C ASP A 1204 53.41 14.51 -24.09
N GLY A 1205 53.92 13.47 -23.41
CA GLY A 1205 54.28 13.53 -21.98
C GLY A 1205 53.08 13.76 -21.04
N ARG A 1206 51.86 13.44 -21.51
CA ARG A 1206 50.61 13.69 -20.77
C ARG A 1206 50.48 12.80 -19.53
N GLY A 1207 51.02 11.58 -19.58
CA GLY A 1207 50.86 10.54 -18.58
C GLY A 1207 49.46 9.91 -18.55
N ALA A 1208 49.38 8.71 -17.99
CA ALA A 1208 48.15 7.95 -17.85
C ALA A 1208 47.90 7.52 -16.39
N LEU A 1209 46.65 7.19 -16.14
CA LEU A 1209 46.10 6.71 -14.87
C LEU A 1209 45.49 5.32 -15.07
N SER A 1210 45.39 4.58 -13.99
CA SER A 1210 44.73 3.27 -13.86
C SER A 1210 43.96 3.26 -12.54
N PHE A 1211 43.16 2.23 -12.33
CA PHE A 1211 42.53 1.95 -11.04
C PHE A 1211 43.33 0.91 -10.24
N GLU A 1212 43.28 1.01 -8.91
CA GLU A 1212 43.69 -0.01 -7.94
C GLU A 1212 42.49 -0.32 -7.07
N THR A 1213 41.93 -1.54 -7.16
CA THR A 1213 40.81 -1.97 -6.33
C THR A 1213 41.20 -2.03 -4.86
N ILE A 1214 40.43 -1.38 -3.99
CA ILE A 1214 40.70 -1.21 -2.55
C ILE A 1214 39.75 -2.06 -1.69
N THR A 1215 38.50 -2.25 -2.10
CA THR A 1215 37.56 -3.17 -1.44
C THR A 1215 38.10 -4.60 -1.41
N MET A 1216 38.08 -5.21 -0.22
CA MET A 1216 38.61 -6.55 0.04
C MET A 1216 37.47 -7.54 0.36
N CYS A 1217 36.77 -8.04 -0.65
CA CYS A 1217 35.70 -9.03 -0.45
C CYS A 1217 35.62 -10.00 -1.65
N PRO A 1218 35.55 -11.33 -1.46
CA PRO A 1218 35.39 -12.28 -2.57
C PRO A 1218 34.21 -11.97 -3.47
N ILE A 1219 34.29 -12.40 -4.73
CA ILE A 1219 33.22 -12.31 -5.74
C ILE A 1219 32.90 -13.74 -6.13
N GLN A 1220 31.65 -14.17 -5.90
CA GLN A 1220 31.29 -15.59 -5.91
C GLN A 1220 31.52 -16.25 -7.28
N THR A 1221 32.45 -17.20 -7.34
CA THR A 1221 32.93 -17.80 -8.60
C THR A 1221 31.88 -18.65 -9.32
N LYS A 1222 31.00 -19.35 -8.59
CA LYS A 1222 29.93 -20.19 -9.18
C LYS A 1222 28.85 -19.40 -9.94
N MET A 1223 28.82 -18.08 -9.83
CA MET A 1223 27.96 -17.20 -10.63
C MET A 1223 28.55 -16.89 -12.01
N ILE A 1224 29.75 -17.38 -12.33
CA ILE A 1224 30.49 -17.01 -13.55
C ILE A 1224 30.41 -18.13 -14.60
N ASN A 1225 30.31 -17.79 -15.89
CA ASN A 1225 30.29 -18.74 -17.02
C ASN A 1225 31.51 -18.65 -17.97
N ALA A 1226 32.57 -17.93 -17.57
CA ALA A 1226 33.82 -17.77 -18.32
C ALA A 1226 35.04 -17.73 -17.39
N ALA A 1227 36.21 -18.15 -17.88
CA ALA A 1227 37.47 -18.00 -17.16
C ALA A 1227 37.98 -16.55 -17.22
N ILE A 1228 38.30 -15.95 -16.07
CA ILE A 1228 38.64 -14.53 -15.95
C ILE A 1228 39.91 -14.37 -15.11
N LYS A 1229 41.08 -14.30 -15.77
CA LYS A 1229 42.38 -14.27 -15.09
C LYS A 1229 42.50 -13.18 -14.01
N HIS A 1230 42.02 -11.97 -14.29
CA HIS A 1230 42.13 -10.84 -13.35
C HIS A 1230 41.45 -11.11 -12.00
N LEU A 1231 40.39 -11.93 -11.99
CA LEU A 1231 39.70 -12.32 -10.78
C LEU A 1231 40.59 -13.15 -9.84
N ASN A 1232 41.38 -14.07 -10.41
CA ASN A 1232 42.31 -14.90 -9.64
C ASN A 1232 43.40 -14.06 -8.98
N ASP A 1233 43.92 -13.05 -9.68
CA ASP A 1233 44.91 -12.10 -9.15
C ASP A 1233 44.29 -11.23 -8.02
N TYR A 1234 43.03 -10.80 -8.17
CA TYR A 1234 42.28 -10.08 -7.12
C TYR A 1234 42.01 -10.96 -5.88
N HIS A 1235 41.42 -12.15 -6.06
CA HIS A 1235 41.11 -13.09 -4.99
C HIS A 1235 42.33 -13.51 -4.19
N LYS A 1236 43.46 -13.77 -4.87
CA LYS A 1236 44.73 -14.05 -4.20
C LYS A 1236 45.11 -12.93 -3.24
N ARG A 1237 45.05 -11.67 -3.69
CA ARG A 1237 45.37 -10.50 -2.85
C ARG A 1237 44.41 -10.35 -1.66
N VAL A 1238 43.11 -10.62 -1.84
CA VAL A 1238 42.12 -10.61 -0.74
C VAL A 1238 42.50 -11.67 0.32
N PHE A 1239 42.83 -12.89 -0.10
CA PHE A 1239 43.26 -13.96 0.82
C PHE A 1239 44.58 -13.63 1.55
N GLU A 1240 45.59 -13.17 0.82
CA GLU A 1240 46.90 -12.80 1.38
C GLU A 1240 46.80 -11.62 2.36
N THR A 1241 45.82 -10.71 2.18
CA THR A 1241 45.59 -9.56 3.06
C THR A 1241 44.76 -9.92 4.30
N LEU A 1242 43.61 -10.57 4.12
CA LEU A 1242 42.65 -10.80 5.22
C LEU A 1242 42.92 -12.10 6.00
N GLY A 1243 43.49 -13.12 5.35
CA GLY A 1243 43.77 -14.41 5.97
C GLY A 1243 44.65 -14.34 7.23
N PRO A 1244 45.74 -13.54 7.25
CA PRO A 1244 46.53 -13.30 8.45
C PRO A 1244 45.76 -12.61 9.58
N LEU A 1245 44.82 -11.71 9.26
CA LEU A 1245 44.01 -10.98 10.23
C LEU A 1245 42.99 -11.89 10.91
N LEU A 1246 42.28 -12.72 10.13
CA LEU A 1246 41.35 -13.73 10.64
C LEU A 1246 42.04 -14.71 11.59
N LYS A 1247 43.25 -15.18 11.24
CA LYS A 1247 44.07 -16.00 12.13
C LYS A 1247 44.51 -15.28 13.40
N LYS A 1248 44.86 -13.99 13.33
CA LYS A 1248 45.23 -13.18 14.50
C LYS A 1248 44.09 -13.07 15.53
N ILE A 1249 42.83 -13.13 15.09
CA ILE A 1249 41.64 -13.15 15.96
C ILE A 1249 41.11 -14.56 16.27
N ASN A 1250 41.81 -15.61 15.84
CA ASN A 1250 41.44 -17.03 15.96
C ASN A 1250 40.12 -17.42 15.26
N ASP A 1251 39.75 -16.72 14.18
CA ASP A 1251 38.59 -17.04 13.36
C ASP A 1251 38.94 -18.03 12.23
N ASP A 1252 39.23 -19.28 12.62
CA ASP A 1252 39.53 -20.35 11.68
C ASP A 1252 38.31 -20.74 10.80
N PHE A 1253 37.09 -20.45 11.25
CA PHE A 1253 35.87 -20.68 10.46
C PHE A 1253 35.84 -19.77 9.23
N THR A 1254 35.89 -18.45 9.45
CA THR A 1254 35.93 -17.47 8.36
C THR A 1254 37.20 -17.59 7.53
N TYR A 1255 38.34 -17.94 8.13
CA TYR A 1255 39.59 -18.20 7.40
C TYR A 1255 39.46 -19.34 6.37
N ASN A 1256 38.82 -20.46 6.77
CA ASN A 1256 38.63 -21.60 5.86
C ASN A 1256 37.55 -21.33 4.81
N TRP A 1257 36.48 -20.60 5.15
CA TRP A 1257 35.52 -20.11 4.16
C TRP A 1257 36.19 -19.21 3.12
N LEU A 1258 36.95 -18.20 3.57
CA LEU A 1258 37.64 -17.25 2.69
C LEU A 1258 38.59 -17.97 1.74
N LYS A 1259 39.38 -18.92 2.26
CA LYS A 1259 40.30 -19.73 1.46
C LYS A 1259 39.59 -20.44 0.29
N ASN A 1260 38.36 -20.89 0.47
CA ASN A 1260 37.60 -21.60 -0.55
C ASN A 1260 37.03 -20.64 -1.60
N GLU A 1261 36.44 -19.51 -1.16
CA GLU A 1261 35.86 -18.49 -2.04
C GLU A 1261 36.91 -17.67 -2.82
N THR A 1262 38.21 -17.80 -2.47
CA THR A 1262 39.35 -17.24 -3.21
C THR A 1262 40.18 -18.28 -3.97
N GLN A 1263 39.63 -19.46 -4.29
CA GLN A 1263 40.31 -20.40 -5.19
C GLN A 1263 40.26 -19.92 -6.65
N PRO A 1264 41.33 -20.13 -7.44
CA PRO A 1264 41.39 -19.70 -8.83
C PRO A 1264 40.48 -20.51 -9.76
N ILE A 1265 39.95 -19.85 -10.79
CA ILE A 1265 39.16 -20.43 -11.90
C ILE A 1265 39.87 -20.41 -13.25
#